data_AF-A0A1J4P3G0-F1
#
_entry.id   AF-A0A1J4P3G0-F1
#
_cell.length_a   1.000
_cell.length_b   1.000
_cell.length_c   1.000
_cell.angle_alpha   90.00
_cell.angle_beta   90.00
_cell.angle_gamma   90.00
#
_symmetry.space_group_name_H-M   'P 1'
#
loop_
_entity.id
_entity.type
_entity.pdbx_description
1 polymer ?
#
loop_
_entity_poly.entity_id
_entity_poly.type
_entity_poly.pdbx_seq_one_letter_code
_entity_poly.pdbx_strand_id
1 'polypeptide(L)'
;MPGVVSCVVHRPGGLPGAPLVFELCGPLTAGEAESVAARIVERHRAFAVRLDSRAEGRHLLTLEPASRPAAPASVPGTGSASGPVPDAGLGLDPAVDRAAATAPGQVPGPVAGPSGSPGVSGELLADLLVVPPGAETVALRAGQRALVREAVEGRERGRHVEQLCWVWNGPLDTARFSAAWQSVVERESVLRASFDWVASPRLVLHRAAVVDVVRGAAPGGWADVVERDRVAGFDLHRAGLLRVTLLEEPTSPAPPTRAARPTGPRVPRGLGAPPPPPPPPPASPEPSSPSVPPPPPSPPPVVPPAPAGPRGPRGPRGAAGSVGSGAPWGSSGVTRVLLTYHRALLDERAVHVLLRQFYRAYLAGGLSPGGERRPDVRDHARWLEGRSAAAARAYWTAAAPPRDAVVGVGVPGGPTGQSGTAQVRRRLRAGQSRRLRAWAAEWGAGESSALHLVWALLLYRAAAQGAVRGAVRVSFGVYLPGRDIALAGAAEAPGLLGSALPVTVTVDPDAPVGTLVRQVRDAVLEMSAYPWVSGELIGRWSSPSDDDPGAPGAADAPGHGHGGPGQGPGPESARRHHEQDEGAPGIPAVESTVVFDSRPELPAALRGELTAQGIRVEVPHLAGGDTSAAVTLTARHDADGGLSLTAHYDRAVLRDADAARTISQCARVLSQLPDVTDRGASTGQVLRLLEGAGVAHAAPRRPAARRLSLATLRLGRPGADVICLVADGGVVPGTYDRFTDAHQGPERIVLLSCHTAPRRLPPALVQALGGGGRLLLCGAGSGASMAYGIARTVAAGCRPVVVMAGVGGAEQSAQALAEGLRTVLTDPA
;
A
#
# COMPACT_ATOMS: atom_id res chain seq x y z
N MET A 1 -5.21 -19.96 -20.36
CA MET A 1 -4.75 -18.58 -20.59
C MET A 1 -3.64 -18.65 -21.63
N PRO A 2 -3.87 -18.28 -22.90
CA PRO A 2 -2.76 -18.04 -23.82
C PRO A 2 -1.91 -16.87 -23.31
N GLY A 3 -0.60 -16.89 -23.55
CA GLY A 3 0.34 -15.82 -23.26
C GLY A 3 1.19 -15.96 -21.99
N VAL A 4 1.22 -17.12 -21.33
CA VAL A 4 2.02 -17.37 -20.12
C VAL A 4 3.14 -18.38 -20.38
N VAL A 5 4.41 -17.91 -20.37
CA VAL A 5 5.59 -18.75 -20.22
C VAL A 5 5.40 -19.59 -18.95
N SER A 6 5.25 -20.90 -19.11
CA SER A 6 4.96 -21.77 -17.97
C SER A 6 6.17 -21.84 -17.06
N CYS A 7 7.35 -22.12 -17.63
CA CYS A 7 8.60 -22.04 -16.89
C CYS A 7 9.79 -21.55 -17.73
N VAL A 8 10.78 -21.01 -17.04
CA VAL A 8 12.06 -20.57 -17.56
C VAL A 8 13.15 -21.41 -16.90
N VAL A 9 13.94 -22.11 -17.69
CA VAL A 9 15.11 -22.85 -17.22
C VAL A 9 16.37 -22.05 -17.47
N HIS A 10 17.26 -21.99 -16.48
CA HIS A 10 18.58 -21.38 -16.62
C HIS A 10 19.67 -22.24 -15.96
N ARG A 11 20.80 -22.41 -16.66
CA ARG A 11 22.02 -23.03 -16.13
C ARG A 11 23.04 -21.91 -15.86
N PRO A 12 23.10 -21.34 -14.65
CA PRO A 12 24.05 -20.25 -14.33
C PRO A 12 25.49 -20.76 -14.38
N GLY A 13 26.20 -20.41 -15.46
CA GLY A 13 27.60 -20.75 -15.67
C GLY A 13 28.21 -19.89 -16.76
N GLY A 14 29.08 -18.95 -16.38
CA GLY A 14 29.75 -18.05 -17.31
C GLY A 14 30.61 -17.02 -16.59
N LEU A 15 31.62 -16.49 -17.27
CA LEU A 15 32.37 -15.33 -16.80
C LEU A 15 31.49 -14.07 -16.84
N PRO A 16 31.78 -13.02 -16.03
CA PRO A 16 31.03 -11.77 -16.07
C PRO A 16 31.02 -11.14 -17.48
N GLY A 17 29.87 -11.14 -18.16
CA GLY A 17 29.73 -10.69 -19.55
C GLY A 17 29.48 -11.80 -20.58
N ALA A 18 29.43 -13.06 -20.17
CA ALA A 18 28.90 -14.14 -21.01
C ALA A 18 27.41 -13.92 -21.34
N PRO A 19 26.92 -14.39 -22.51
CA PRO A 19 25.50 -14.30 -22.86
C PRO A 19 24.64 -15.10 -21.88
N LEU A 20 23.48 -14.55 -21.52
CA LEU A 20 22.52 -15.22 -20.65
C LEU A 20 21.55 -16.03 -21.50
N VAL A 21 21.60 -17.36 -21.36
CA VAL A 21 20.75 -18.29 -22.12
C VAL A 21 19.61 -18.78 -21.23
N PHE A 22 18.38 -18.60 -21.68
CA PHE A 22 17.15 -19.05 -21.02
C PHE A 22 16.37 -19.97 -21.93
N GLU A 23 15.87 -21.09 -21.42
CA GLU A 23 14.92 -21.94 -22.14
C GLU A 23 13.50 -21.59 -21.68
N LEU A 24 12.67 -21.10 -22.59
CA LEU A 24 11.25 -20.81 -22.38
C LEU A 24 10.47 -22.09 -22.71
N CYS A 25 9.82 -22.68 -21.69
CA CYS A 25 9.08 -23.93 -21.80
C CYS A 25 7.61 -23.74 -21.44
N GLY A 26 6.72 -24.32 -22.25
CA GLY A 26 5.27 -24.34 -22.03
C GLY A 26 4.50 -24.51 -23.35
N PRO A 27 3.16 -24.46 -23.34
CA PRO A 27 2.35 -24.44 -24.56
C PRO A 27 2.38 -23.05 -25.23
N LEU A 28 3.60 -22.53 -25.45
CA LEU A 28 3.89 -21.26 -26.10
C LEU A 28 3.83 -21.45 -27.62
N THR A 29 3.06 -20.61 -28.29
CA THR A 29 3.18 -20.42 -29.74
C THR A 29 4.41 -19.56 -30.06
N ALA A 30 4.94 -19.69 -31.28
CA ALA A 30 6.08 -18.87 -31.74
C ALA A 30 5.82 -17.36 -31.58
N GLY A 31 4.61 -16.88 -31.89
CA GLY A 31 4.23 -15.47 -31.73
C GLY A 31 4.17 -15.00 -30.26
N GLU A 32 3.85 -15.89 -29.32
CA GLU A 32 3.91 -15.57 -27.88
C GLU A 32 5.38 -15.49 -27.41
N ALA A 33 6.24 -16.39 -27.88
CA ALA A 33 7.68 -16.34 -27.59
C ALA A 33 8.34 -15.09 -28.20
N GLU A 34 7.97 -14.70 -29.43
CA GLU A 34 8.36 -13.44 -30.06
C GLU A 34 7.88 -12.23 -29.26
N SER A 35 6.66 -12.25 -28.72
CA SER A 35 6.16 -11.19 -27.84
C SER A 35 6.94 -11.07 -26.53
N VAL A 36 7.47 -12.18 -25.98
CA VAL A 36 8.37 -12.15 -24.82
C VAL A 36 9.71 -11.50 -25.21
N ALA A 37 10.30 -11.92 -26.32
CA ALA A 37 11.56 -11.35 -26.83
C ALA A 37 11.44 -9.84 -27.11
N ALA A 38 10.37 -9.41 -27.81
CA ALA A 38 10.11 -8.00 -28.13
C ALA A 38 9.94 -7.13 -26.87
N ARG A 39 9.22 -7.62 -25.86
CA ARG A 39 9.09 -6.93 -24.55
C ARG A 39 10.46 -6.74 -23.87
N ILE A 40 11.35 -7.72 -23.97
CA ILE A 40 12.69 -7.63 -23.38
C ILE A 40 13.56 -6.64 -24.16
N VAL A 41 13.51 -6.62 -25.50
CA VAL A 41 14.18 -5.59 -26.32
C VAL A 41 13.70 -4.18 -25.98
N GLU A 42 12.39 -3.99 -25.81
CA GLU A 42 11.80 -2.67 -25.51
C GLU A 42 12.26 -2.12 -24.15
N ARG A 43 12.18 -2.97 -23.11
CA ARG A 43 12.37 -2.59 -21.70
C ARG A 43 13.82 -2.70 -21.22
N HIS A 44 14.58 -3.69 -21.70
CA HIS A 44 15.92 -4.04 -21.22
C HIS A 44 16.98 -3.76 -22.29
N ARG A 45 17.06 -2.50 -22.74
CA ARG A 45 18.00 -2.01 -23.79
C ARG A 45 19.50 -2.26 -23.53
N ALA A 46 19.86 -2.79 -22.36
CA ALA A 46 21.20 -3.26 -22.05
C ALA A 46 21.55 -4.61 -22.73
N PHE A 47 20.59 -5.30 -23.33
CA PHE A 47 20.77 -6.57 -24.02
C PHE A 47 20.31 -6.53 -25.47
N ALA A 48 21.07 -7.17 -26.36
CA ALA A 48 20.58 -7.67 -27.63
C ALA A 48 19.91 -9.04 -27.39
N VAL A 49 18.77 -9.28 -28.04
CA VAL A 49 17.93 -10.46 -27.78
C VAL A 49 17.86 -11.33 -29.04
N ARG A 50 18.15 -12.63 -28.90
CA ARG A 50 17.97 -13.64 -29.93
C ARG A 50 16.98 -14.70 -29.45
N LEU A 51 16.13 -15.20 -30.33
CA LEU A 51 15.13 -16.22 -30.04
C LEU A 51 15.24 -17.36 -31.07
N ASP A 52 15.65 -18.55 -30.62
CA ASP A 52 15.77 -19.74 -31.47
C ASP A 52 14.73 -20.79 -31.04
N SER A 53 13.76 -21.10 -31.90
CA SER A 53 12.75 -22.14 -31.63
C SER A 53 13.38 -23.54 -31.79
N ARG A 54 13.35 -24.35 -30.73
CA ARG A 54 14.01 -25.68 -30.70
C ARG A 54 13.04 -26.84 -30.93
N ALA A 55 11.83 -26.73 -30.41
CA ALA A 55 10.73 -27.69 -30.60
C ALA A 55 9.39 -26.97 -30.37
N GLU A 56 8.27 -27.65 -30.63
CA GLU A 56 6.94 -27.12 -30.30
C GLU A 56 6.84 -26.85 -28.78
N GLY A 57 6.58 -25.60 -28.39
CA GLY A 57 6.57 -25.16 -26.99
C GLY A 57 7.94 -24.99 -26.31
N ARG A 58 9.06 -25.03 -27.05
CA ARG A 58 10.42 -24.79 -26.52
C ARG A 58 11.19 -23.77 -27.33
N HIS A 59 11.52 -22.64 -26.70
CA HIS A 59 12.23 -21.53 -27.35
C HIS A 59 13.44 -21.11 -26.52
N LEU A 60 14.61 -21.02 -27.15
CA LEU A 60 15.86 -20.60 -26.54
C LEU A 60 16.01 -19.08 -26.69
N LEU A 61 15.98 -18.36 -25.58
CA LEU A 61 16.18 -16.92 -25.53
C LEU A 61 17.61 -16.61 -25.07
N THR A 62 18.40 -15.99 -25.94
CA THR A 62 19.78 -15.58 -25.64
C THR A 62 19.84 -14.06 -25.50
N LEU A 63 20.33 -13.58 -24.35
CA LEU A 63 20.56 -12.17 -24.08
C LEU A 63 22.06 -11.88 -24.10
N GLU A 64 22.51 -11.19 -25.14
CA GLU A 64 23.90 -10.74 -25.30
C GLU A 64 24.02 -9.33 -24.71
N PRO A 65 25.00 -9.04 -23.82
CA PRO A 65 25.29 -7.67 -23.41
C PRO A 65 25.47 -6.74 -24.61
N ALA A 66 24.73 -5.64 -24.65
CA ALA A 66 24.83 -4.68 -25.74
C ALA A 66 26.21 -4.02 -25.76
N SER A 67 27.09 -4.48 -26.65
CA SER A 67 28.36 -3.83 -26.95
C SER A 67 28.10 -2.38 -27.35
N ARG A 68 28.68 -1.43 -26.60
CA ARG A 68 28.62 -0.01 -26.91
C ARG A 68 29.03 0.19 -28.38
N PRO A 69 28.23 0.88 -29.21
CA PRO A 69 28.53 0.99 -30.63
C PRO A 69 29.90 1.66 -30.81
N ALA A 70 30.79 0.98 -31.53
CA ALA A 70 32.07 1.54 -31.91
C ALA A 70 31.83 2.82 -32.74
N ALA A 71 32.65 3.85 -32.52
CA ALA A 71 32.62 5.04 -33.35
C ALA A 71 32.84 4.65 -34.83
N PRO A 72 32.16 5.31 -35.79
CA PRO A 72 32.28 4.95 -37.20
C PRO A 72 33.75 5.05 -37.65
N ALA A 73 34.21 4.01 -38.36
CA ALA A 73 35.60 3.90 -38.77
C ALA A 73 36.02 5.08 -39.65
N SER A 74 37.19 5.65 -39.35
CA SER A 74 37.81 6.71 -40.12
C SER A 74 38.03 6.26 -41.58
N VAL A 75 37.45 7.00 -42.53
CA VAL A 75 37.76 6.83 -43.96
C VAL A 75 39.23 7.20 -44.21
N PRO A 76 40.00 6.42 -44.99
CA PRO A 76 41.42 6.72 -45.23
C PRO A 76 41.59 7.96 -46.10
N GLY A 77 42.11 9.04 -45.51
CA GLY A 77 42.42 10.29 -46.22
C GLY A 77 43.75 10.20 -46.95
N THR A 78 43.70 10.16 -48.29
CA THR A 78 44.86 10.37 -49.16
C THR A 78 45.12 11.86 -49.40
N GLY A 79 46.39 12.28 -49.37
CA GLY A 79 46.88 13.40 -50.21
C GLY A 79 46.72 14.82 -49.67
N SER A 80 47.86 15.42 -49.31
CA SER A 80 48.07 16.85 -49.06
C SER A 80 47.70 17.77 -50.25
N ALA A 81 47.17 18.97 -50.00
CA ALA A 81 47.72 20.24 -50.50
C ALA A 81 47.00 21.52 -49.99
N SER A 82 47.82 22.57 -49.79
CA SER A 82 47.61 23.99 -49.49
C SER A 82 46.36 24.75 -49.99
N GLY A 83 45.98 25.84 -49.29
CA GLY A 83 45.23 26.98 -49.89
C GLY A 83 44.54 27.93 -48.89
N PRO A 84 44.57 29.27 -49.05
CA PRO A 84 44.30 30.21 -47.93
C PRO A 84 42.94 30.96 -47.94
N VAL A 85 42.69 31.67 -46.84
CA VAL A 85 41.53 32.54 -46.51
C VAL A 85 41.60 33.90 -47.24
N PRO A 86 40.45 34.44 -47.69
CA PRO A 86 39.96 35.77 -47.27
C PRO A 86 38.41 35.86 -47.18
N ASP A 87 37.75 36.97 -46.81
CA ASP A 87 37.91 37.99 -45.75
C ASP A 87 36.66 38.92 -45.73
N ALA A 88 36.48 39.77 -44.70
CA ALA A 88 35.49 40.86 -44.56
C ALA A 88 33.98 40.48 -44.44
N GLY A 89 33.11 41.26 -43.77
CA GLY A 89 33.33 42.41 -42.89
C GLY A 89 32.05 43.26 -42.67
N LEU A 90 31.99 44.00 -41.53
CA LEU A 90 31.11 45.16 -41.21
C LEU A 90 29.58 44.89 -41.10
N GLY A 91 28.80 45.47 -40.16
CA GLY A 91 29.14 46.32 -39.00
C GLY A 91 27.89 46.99 -38.36
N LEU A 92 28.11 47.73 -37.26
CA LEU A 92 27.25 48.76 -36.61
C LEU A 92 26.16 48.38 -35.58
N ASP A 93 26.51 48.64 -34.31
CA ASP A 93 25.68 48.90 -33.10
C ASP A 93 25.07 50.33 -33.10
N PRO A 94 24.26 50.81 -32.11
CA PRO A 94 23.93 50.27 -30.74
C PRO A 94 22.38 50.18 -30.49
N ALA A 95 21.75 50.09 -29.28
CA ALA A 95 22.19 50.28 -27.87
C ALA A 95 21.26 49.61 -26.80
N VAL A 96 21.86 49.23 -25.65
CA VAL A 96 21.52 49.57 -24.23
C VAL A 96 20.03 49.57 -23.78
N ASP A 97 19.56 48.85 -22.74
CA ASP A 97 20.22 48.07 -21.67
C ASP A 97 19.27 47.02 -21.03
N ARG A 98 19.78 45.83 -20.67
CA ARG A 98 19.75 45.26 -19.28
C ARG A 98 20.23 43.81 -19.23
N ALA A 99 21.11 43.53 -18.27
CA ALA A 99 21.85 42.28 -18.16
C ALA A 99 21.07 41.12 -17.50
N ALA A 100 21.22 39.93 -18.08
CA ALA A 100 21.18 38.64 -17.38
C ALA A 100 22.35 37.78 -17.92
N ALA A 101 23.32 37.46 -17.07
CA ALA A 101 24.58 36.86 -17.51
C ALA A 101 24.40 35.42 -18.00
N THR A 102 24.87 35.14 -19.22
CA THR A 102 24.97 33.78 -19.79
C THR A 102 26.40 33.54 -20.25
N ALA A 103 27.03 32.47 -19.78
CA ALA A 103 28.36 32.02 -20.21
C ALA A 103 28.50 30.51 -19.91
N PRO A 104 29.34 29.78 -20.66
CA PRO A 104 29.21 29.57 -22.10
C PRO A 104 28.91 28.10 -22.42
N GLY A 105 28.61 27.81 -23.68
CA GLY A 105 28.20 26.47 -24.14
C GLY A 105 29.25 25.39 -23.84
N GLN A 106 28.90 24.48 -22.92
CA GLN A 106 29.68 23.28 -22.66
C GLN A 106 29.22 22.18 -23.62
N VAL A 107 30.14 21.73 -24.48
CA VAL A 107 29.94 20.59 -25.39
C VAL A 107 29.37 19.41 -24.59
N PRO A 108 28.32 18.71 -25.06
CA PRO A 108 27.77 17.56 -24.35
C PRO A 108 28.85 16.48 -24.27
N GLY A 109 29.48 16.36 -23.10
CA GLY A 109 30.50 15.37 -22.84
C GLY A 109 29.97 13.96 -23.10
N PRO A 110 30.82 13.03 -23.59
CA PRO A 110 30.37 11.70 -23.98
C PRO A 110 29.69 11.02 -22.79
N VAL A 111 28.41 10.68 -22.95
CA VAL A 111 27.60 10.00 -21.94
C VAL A 111 28.40 8.81 -21.40
N ALA A 112 28.76 8.87 -20.12
CA ALA A 112 29.52 7.83 -19.46
C ALA A 112 28.62 6.61 -19.21
N GLY A 113 28.44 5.78 -20.26
CA GLY A 113 27.65 4.57 -20.20
C GLY A 113 28.11 3.63 -19.08
N PRO A 114 27.19 2.83 -18.49
CA PRO A 114 27.49 1.96 -17.37
C PRO A 114 28.40 0.80 -17.80
N SER A 115 29.70 0.92 -17.55
CA SER A 115 30.67 -0.18 -17.72
C SER A 115 30.59 -1.17 -16.57
N GLY A 116 29.52 -1.98 -16.57
CA GLY A 116 29.40 -3.21 -15.80
C GLY A 116 28.58 -4.18 -16.63
N SER A 117 29.08 -5.42 -16.80
CA SER A 117 28.36 -6.44 -17.57
C SER A 117 26.94 -6.62 -17.00
N PRO A 118 25.87 -6.44 -17.78
CA PRO A 118 24.52 -6.40 -17.28
C PRO A 118 24.12 -7.79 -16.77
N GLY A 119 24.01 -7.92 -15.45
CA GLY A 119 23.50 -9.12 -14.80
C GLY A 119 21.98 -9.21 -14.87
N VAL A 120 21.44 -10.39 -14.55
CA VAL A 120 19.99 -10.58 -14.45
C VAL A 120 19.41 -9.75 -13.31
N SER A 121 18.57 -8.77 -13.66
CA SER A 121 17.81 -7.97 -12.70
C SER A 121 16.50 -8.66 -12.30
N GLY A 122 15.93 -8.29 -11.15
CA GLY A 122 14.60 -8.76 -10.76
C GLY A 122 13.50 -8.33 -11.75
N GLU A 123 13.70 -7.22 -12.46
CA GLU A 123 12.77 -6.77 -13.50
C GLU A 123 12.85 -7.64 -14.75
N LEU A 124 14.05 -8.02 -15.18
CA LEU A 124 14.26 -8.96 -16.28
C LEU A 124 13.62 -10.32 -15.97
N LEU A 125 13.80 -10.83 -14.75
CA LEU A 125 13.13 -12.07 -14.30
C LEU A 125 11.61 -11.96 -14.37
N ALA A 126 11.02 -10.85 -13.93
CA ALA A 126 9.58 -10.65 -14.03
C ALA A 126 9.09 -10.56 -15.49
N ASP A 127 9.80 -9.84 -16.35
CA ASP A 127 9.45 -9.74 -17.78
C ASP A 127 9.68 -11.07 -18.55
N LEU A 128 10.55 -11.96 -18.05
CA LEU A 128 10.71 -13.36 -18.51
C LEU A 128 9.58 -14.29 -18.02
N LEU A 129 9.18 -14.15 -16.75
CA LEU A 129 8.25 -15.05 -16.03
C LEU A 129 6.77 -14.62 -16.11
N VAL A 130 6.49 -13.56 -16.87
CA VAL A 130 5.20 -13.16 -17.47
C VAL A 130 4.48 -11.98 -16.83
N VAL A 131 4.28 -10.97 -17.68
CA VAL A 131 3.19 -10.00 -17.65
C VAL A 131 2.32 -10.24 -18.90
N PRO A 132 0.98 -10.13 -18.85
CA PRO A 132 0.13 -10.38 -20.02
C PRO A 132 0.50 -9.48 -21.21
N PRO A 133 0.51 -9.98 -22.46
CA PRO A 133 0.80 -9.15 -23.63
C PRO A 133 -0.20 -7.99 -23.75
N GLY A 134 0.31 -6.77 -23.76
CA GLY A 134 -0.50 -5.54 -23.79
C GLY A 134 -1.04 -5.06 -22.44
N ALA A 135 -0.66 -5.68 -21.31
CA ALA A 135 -0.92 -5.13 -19.99
C ALA A 135 0.12 -4.05 -19.63
N GLU A 136 -0.37 -2.90 -19.18
CA GLU A 136 0.48 -1.78 -18.75
C GLU A 136 0.92 -2.01 -17.30
N THR A 137 2.18 -1.74 -16.99
CA THR A 137 2.76 -1.99 -15.67
C THR A 137 3.30 -0.73 -15.03
N VAL A 138 3.02 -0.55 -13.74
CA VAL A 138 3.51 0.58 -12.93
C VAL A 138 4.35 0.03 -11.77
N ALA A 139 5.51 0.62 -11.49
CA ALA A 139 6.37 0.20 -10.38
C ALA A 139 5.68 0.44 -9.03
N LEU A 140 5.77 -0.52 -8.10
CA LEU A 140 5.19 -0.34 -6.77
C LEU A 140 6.06 0.59 -5.90
N ARG A 141 5.41 1.56 -5.27
CA ARG A 141 6.03 2.40 -4.22
C ARG A 141 6.48 1.51 -3.06
N ALA A 142 7.53 1.89 -2.36
CA ALA A 142 8.08 1.08 -1.27
C ALA A 142 7.05 0.75 -0.15
N GLY A 143 6.13 1.67 0.16
CA GLY A 143 5.01 1.39 1.07
C GLY A 143 4.00 0.35 0.53
N GLN A 144 3.72 0.34 -0.78
CA GLN A 144 2.90 -0.70 -1.42
C GLN A 144 3.65 -2.04 -1.49
N ARG A 145 4.96 -2.01 -1.75
CA ARG A 145 5.82 -3.21 -1.74
C ARG A 145 5.83 -3.87 -0.36
N ALA A 146 5.88 -3.11 0.73
CA ALA A 146 5.78 -3.64 2.09
C ALA A 146 4.42 -4.32 2.33
N LEU A 147 3.31 -3.64 2.01
CA LEU A 147 1.96 -4.21 2.16
C LEU A 147 1.73 -5.46 1.31
N VAL A 148 2.17 -5.48 0.05
CA VAL A 148 2.06 -6.68 -0.81
C VAL A 148 2.95 -7.80 -0.26
N ARG A 149 4.19 -7.51 0.14
CA ARG A 149 5.11 -8.49 0.75
C ARG A 149 4.48 -9.11 2.00
N GLU A 150 4.04 -8.30 2.95
CA GLU A 150 3.40 -8.76 4.20
C GLU A 150 2.06 -9.48 3.98
N ALA A 151 1.30 -9.13 2.93
CA ALA A 151 0.04 -9.80 2.58
C ALA A 151 0.27 -11.22 2.03
N VAL A 152 1.30 -11.42 1.20
CA VAL A 152 1.60 -12.76 0.66
C VAL A 152 2.40 -13.59 1.67
N GLU A 153 3.40 -13.00 2.34
CA GLU A 153 4.19 -13.67 3.40
C GLU A 153 3.37 -14.00 4.67
N GLY A 154 2.21 -13.35 4.85
CA GLY A 154 1.33 -13.51 5.99
C GLY A 154 0.69 -14.90 6.07
N ARG A 155 0.87 -15.58 7.21
CA ARG A 155 0.10 -16.81 7.53
C ARG A 155 -1.37 -16.52 7.86
N GLU A 156 -1.70 -15.27 8.13
CA GLU A 156 -3.04 -14.82 8.55
C GLU A 156 -3.83 -14.34 7.34
N ARG A 157 -4.94 -15.04 7.02
CA ARG A 157 -5.84 -14.65 5.94
C ARG A 157 -6.62 -13.39 6.32
N GLY A 158 -6.78 -12.48 5.36
CA GLY A 158 -7.43 -11.19 5.59
C GLY A 158 -6.50 -10.09 6.14
N ARG A 159 -5.19 -10.36 6.25
CA ARG A 159 -4.19 -9.31 6.51
C ARG A 159 -4.23 -8.25 5.42
N HIS A 160 -4.05 -6.98 5.80
CA HIS A 160 -4.14 -5.82 4.89
C HIS A 160 -5.42 -5.70 4.05
N VAL A 161 -6.51 -6.36 4.48
CA VAL A 161 -7.86 -6.13 3.98
C VAL A 161 -8.52 -5.10 4.89
N GLU A 162 -9.09 -4.04 4.29
CA GLU A 162 -9.86 -3.02 5.01
C GLU A 162 -11.33 -3.09 4.62
N GLN A 163 -12.17 -2.72 5.58
CA GLN A 163 -13.61 -2.84 5.48
C GLN A 163 -14.27 -1.54 5.97
N LEU A 164 -14.97 -0.85 5.08
CA LEU A 164 -15.85 0.27 5.42
C LEU A 164 -17.30 -0.22 5.46
N CYS A 165 -18.05 0.19 6.47
CA CYS A 165 -19.47 -0.09 6.57
C CYS A 165 -20.32 1.17 6.82
N TRP A 166 -21.55 1.13 6.33
CA TRP A 166 -22.58 2.14 6.58
C TRP A 166 -23.97 1.55 6.38
N VAL A 167 -24.98 2.26 6.88
CA VAL A 167 -26.38 1.95 6.64
C VAL A 167 -26.93 2.80 5.50
N TRP A 168 -27.64 2.15 4.58
CA TRP A 168 -28.47 2.76 3.53
C TRP A 168 -29.93 2.65 3.97
N ASN A 169 -30.61 3.78 4.12
CA ASN A 169 -32.01 3.86 4.51
C ASN A 169 -32.83 4.36 3.32
N GLY A 170 -33.90 3.65 2.97
CA GLY A 170 -34.78 4.01 1.85
C GLY A 170 -34.62 3.07 0.65
N PRO A 171 -35.20 3.41 -0.52
CA PRO A 171 -35.21 2.53 -1.68
C PRO A 171 -33.78 2.28 -2.21
N LEU A 172 -33.50 1.02 -2.56
CA LEU A 172 -32.23 0.59 -3.14
C LEU A 172 -32.49 -0.18 -4.43
N ASP A 173 -32.25 0.46 -5.57
CA ASP A 173 -32.23 -0.24 -6.85
C ASP A 173 -30.88 -0.96 -6.98
N THR A 174 -30.90 -2.28 -6.76
CA THR A 174 -29.70 -3.11 -6.80
C THR A 174 -29.05 -3.20 -8.19
N ALA A 175 -29.82 -3.08 -9.28
CA ALA A 175 -29.27 -3.10 -10.63
C ALA A 175 -28.53 -1.78 -10.91
N ARG A 176 -29.15 -0.65 -10.56
CA ARG A 176 -28.56 0.70 -10.61
C ARG A 176 -27.34 0.82 -9.69
N PHE A 177 -27.36 0.19 -8.53
CA PHE A 177 -26.24 0.12 -7.59
C PHE A 177 -25.04 -0.63 -8.18
N SER A 178 -25.26 -1.83 -8.73
CA SER A 178 -24.20 -2.60 -9.40
C SER A 178 -23.65 -1.87 -10.62
N ALA A 179 -24.52 -1.28 -11.46
CA ALA A 179 -24.10 -0.50 -12.62
C ALA A 179 -23.26 0.72 -12.22
N ALA A 180 -23.66 1.47 -11.18
CA ALA A 180 -22.91 2.62 -10.69
C ALA A 180 -21.51 2.25 -10.21
N TRP A 181 -21.35 1.14 -9.47
CA TRP A 181 -20.03 0.65 -9.07
C TRP A 181 -19.20 0.16 -10.26
N GLN A 182 -19.81 -0.55 -11.21
CA GLN A 182 -19.13 -1.02 -12.42
C GLN A 182 -18.60 0.17 -13.26
N SER A 183 -19.39 1.24 -13.40
CA SER A 183 -18.96 2.46 -14.09
C SER A 183 -17.80 3.18 -13.38
N VAL A 184 -17.72 3.10 -12.04
CA VAL A 184 -16.55 3.59 -11.27
C VAL A 184 -15.32 2.70 -11.50
N VAL A 185 -15.46 1.38 -11.56
CA VAL A 185 -14.35 0.46 -11.89
C VAL A 185 -13.82 0.69 -13.30
N GLU A 186 -14.70 0.88 -14.29
CA GLU A 186 -14.31 1.18 -15.66
C GLU A 186 -13.51 2.48 -15.76
N ARG A 187 -13.98 3.53 -15.09
CA ARG A 187 -13.31 4.84 -15.04
C ARG A 187 -11.94 4.77 -14.36
N GLU A 188 -11.85 4.11 -13.20
CA GLU A 188 -10.70 4.22 -12.31
C GLU A 188 -9.70 3.08 -12.48
N SER A 189 -8.54 3.39 -13.07
CA SER A 189 -7.51 2.40 -13.42
C SER A 189 -6.97 1.60 -12.23
N VAL A 190 -6.93 2.21 -11.04
CA VAL A 190 -6.55 1.52 -9.80
C VAL A 190 -7.51 0.40 -9.39
N LEU A 191 -8.80 0.48 -9.75
CA LEU A 191 -9.77 -0.59 -9.48
C LEU A 191 -9.66 -1.75 -10.47
N ARG A 192 -9.09 -1.48 -11.65
CA ARG A 192 -8.71 -2.48 -12.67
C ARG A 192 -7.26 -2.96 -12.52
N ALA A 193 -6.64 -2.71 -11.37
CA ALA A 193 -5.28 -3.13 -11.11
C ALA A 193 -5.24 -4.49 -10.38
N SER A 194 -4.19 -5.25 -10.66
CA SER A 194 -3.72 -6.35 -9.82
C SER A 194 -2.24 -6.19 -9.50
N PHE A 195 -1.70 -7.07 -8.66
CA PHE A 195 -0.28 -7.10 -8.33
C PHE A 195 0.41 -8.28 -9.02
N ASP A 196 1.56 -7.96 -9.60
CA ASP A 196 2.61 -8.93 -9.90
C ASP A 196 3.68 -8.80 -8.80
N TRP A 197 4.17 -9.92 -8.28
CA TRP A 197 5.26 -9.97 -7.31
C TRP A 197 6.35 -10.98 -7.69
N VAL A 198 6.36 -11.44 -8.94
CA VAL A 198 7.51 -12.15 -9.48
C VAL A 198 8.71 -11.20 -9.50
N ALA A 199 9.76 -11.53 -8.75
CA ALA A 199 11.09 -10.92 -8.77
C ALA A 199 11.23 -9.39 -8.50
N SER A 200 10.46 -8.53 -9.17
CA SER A 200 10.31 -7.10 -8.87
C SER A 200 8.82 -6.73 -8.82
N PRO A 201 8.24 -6.47 -7.63
CA PRO A 201 6.80 -6.24 -7.52
C PRO A 201 6.26 -5.02 -8.28
N ARG A 202 5.19 -5.25 -9.05
CA ARG A 202 4.56 -4.31 -9.99
C ARG A 202 3.05 -4.23 -9.77
N LEU A 203 2.46 -3.13 -10.19
CA LEU A 203 1.03 -3.02 -10.45
C LEU A 203 0.79 -3.39 -11.93
N VAL A 204 -0.17 -4.26 -12.20
CA VAL A 204 -0.60 -4.65 -13.56
C VAL A 204 -1.97 -4.03 -13.83
N LEU A 205 -2.08 -3.18 -14.86
CA LEU A 205 -3.32 -2.47 -15.21
C LEU A 205 -4.07 -3.23 -16.30
N HIS A 206 -5.27 -3.71 -15.96
CA HIS A 206 -6.14 -4.46 -16.87
C HIS A 206 -7.07 -3.53 -17.64
N ARG A 207 -7.43 -3.91 -18.87
CA ARG A 207 -8.36 -3.13 -19.72
C ARG A 207 -9.75 -3.00 -19.09
N ALA A 208 -10.22 -4.08 -18.46
CA ALA A 208 -11.50 -4.13 -17.75
C ALA A 208 -11.35 -4.96 -16.47
N ALA A 209 -12.21 -4.71 -15.50
CA ALA A 209 -12.47 -5.57 -14.35
C ALA A 209 -13.97 -5.49 -14.01
N VAL A 210 -14.45 -6.49 -13.28
CA VAL A 210 -15.85 -6.56 -12.83
C VAL A 210 -15.86 -6.35 -11.32
N VAL A 211 -16.75 -5.50 -10.82
CA VAL A 211 -17.00 -5.36 -9.38
C VAL A 211 -17.83 -6.54 -8.88
N ASP A 212 -17.40 -7.18 -7.80
CA ASP A 212 -18.21 -8.19 -7.12
C ASP A 212 -19.19 -7.49 -6.16
N VAL A 213 -20.49 -7.61 -6.44
CA VAL A 213 -21.58 -7.08 -5.60
C VAL A 213 -22.41 -8.24 -5.07
N VAL A 214 -21.95 -8.79 -3.96
CA VAL A 214 -22.56 -9.95 -3.29
C VAL A 214 -23.79 -9.49 -2.50
N ARG A 215 -24.86 -10.29 -2.55
CA ARG A 215 -26.05 -10.13 -1.71
C ARG A 215 -26.17 -11.34 -0.81
N GLY A 216 -26.51 -11.15 0.46
CA GLY A 216 -26.62 -12.27 1.39
C GLY A 216 -27.56 -12.01 2.55
N ALA A 217 -28.07 -13.09 3.12
CA ALA A 217 -28.60 -13.09 4.47
C ALA A 217 -27.45 -13.24 5.48
N ALA A 218 -27.63 -12.77 6.71
CA ALA A 218 -26.63 -12.82 7.77
C ALA A 218 -27.02 -13.84 8.87
N PRO A 219 -26.93 -15.18 8.63
CA PRO A 219 -27.37 -16.19 9.60
C PRO A 219 -26.57 -16.21 10.92
N GLY A 220 -25.34 -15.69 10.92
CA GLY A 220 -24.52 -15.45 12.13
C GLY A 220 -24.53 -14.00 12.61
N GLY A 221 -25.41 -13.15 12.08
CA GLY A 221 -25.40 -11.71 12.33
C GLY A 221 -24.23 -10.98 11.66
N TRP A 222 -24.08 -9.70 12.01
CA TRP A 222 -23.19 -8.76 11.32
C TRP A 222 -21.69 -9.03 11.53
N ALA A 223 -21.27 -9.33 12.75
CA ALA A 223 -19.85 -9.57 13.08
C ALA A 223 -19.29 -10.76 12.29
N ASP A 224 -20.04 -11.86 12.20
CA ASP A 224 -19.67 -13.04 11.43
C ASP A 224 -19.59 -12.78 9.93
N VAL A 225 -20.36 -11.84 9.38
CA VAL A 225 -20.23 -11.45 7.97
C VAL A 225 -18.97 -10.62 7.76
N VAL A 226 -18.70 -9.64 8.62
CA VAL A 226 -17.48 -8.82 8.57
C VAL A 226 -16.22 -9.71 8.68
N GLU A 227 -16.17 -10.63 9.64
CA GLU A 227 -15.04 -11.56 9.83
C GLU A 227 -14.86 -12.50 8.63
N ARG A 228 -15.92 -13.22 8.21
CA ARG A 228 -15.83 -14.19 7.11
C ARG A 228 -15.47 -13.51 5.79
N ASP A 229 -16.00 -12.33 5.54
CA ASP A 229 -15.63 -11.50 4.40
C ASP A 229 -14.12 -11.18 4.46
N ARG A 230 -13.61 -10.57 5.55
CA ARG A 230 -12.18 -10.24 5.69
C ARG A 230 -11.28 -11.46 5.48
N VAL A 231 -11.59 -12.58 6.13
CA VAL A 231 -10.82 -13.84 6.06
C VAL A 231 -10.86 -14.48 4.67
N ALA A 232 -11.87 -14.19 3.83
CA ALA A 232 -11.87 -14.62 2.43
C ALA A 232 -10.72 -13.96 1.62
N GLY A 233 -10.19 -12.81 2.08
CA GLY A 233 -9.04 -12.15 1.47
C GLY A 233 -9.28 -11.66 0.04
N PHE A 234 -8.19 -11.51 -0.72
CA PHE A 234 -8.22 -11.30 -2.16
C PHE A 234 -7.08 -12.10 -2.83
N ASP A 235 -7.32 -12.60 -4.03
CA ASP A 235 -6.25 -13.08 -4.92
C ASP A 235 -5.58 -11.87 -5.58
N LEU A 236 -4.44 -11.46 -5.03
CA LEU A 236 -3.74 -10.24 -5.45
C LEU A 236 -3.29 -10.27 -6.92
N HIS A 237 -3.19 -11.43 -7.58
CA HIS A 237 -2.86 -11.51 -9.00
C HIS A 237 -4.00 -11.11 -9.93
N ARG A 238 -5.24 -11.08 -9.43
CA ARG A 238 -6.45 -10.81 -10.23
C ARG A 238 -6.94 -9.40 -10.00
N ALA A 239 -7.48 -8.77 -11.05
CA ALA A 239 -8.15 -7.47 -10.91
C ALA A 239 -9.47 -7.63 -10.14
N GLY A 240 -9.98 -6.53 -9.56
CA GLY A 240 -11.16 -6.56 -8.69
C GLY A 240 -10.83 -6.78 -7.21
N LEU A 241 -9.75 -6.15 -6.71
CA LEU A 241 -9.38 -6.15 -5.28
C LEU A 241 -10.26 -5.20 -4.43
N LEU A 242 -11.53 -5.11 -4.79
CA LEU A 242 -12.62 -4.38 -4.14
C LEU A 242 -13.91 -5.16 -4.39
N ARG A 243 -14.67 -5.43 -3.31
CA ARG A 243 -15.99 -6.06 -3.36
C ARG A 243 -16.99 -5.32 -2.47
N VAL A 244 -18.28 -5.46 -2.78
CA VAL A 244 -19.37 -4.86 -2.02
C VAL A 244 -20.33 -5.96 -1.57
N THR A 245 -20.57 -6.07 -0.28
CA THR A 245 -21.55 -7.00 0.29
C THR A 245 -22.75 -6.21 0.80
N LEU A 246 -23.93 -6.54 0.27
CA LEU A 246 -25.22 -5.96 0.65
C LEU A 246 -25.99 -6.94 1.54
N LEU A 247 -26.39 -6.47 2.72
CA LEU A 247 -27.22 -7.23 3.66
C LEU A 247 -28.48 -6.42 3.98
N GLU A 248 -29.63 -6.94 3.60
CA GLU A 248 -30.92 -6.38 4.01
C GLU A 248 -31.18 -6.79 5.46
N GLU A 249 -31.51 -5.82 6.33
CA GLU A 249 -32.11 -6.16 7.62
C GLU A 249 -33.55 -6.61 7.38
N PRO A 250 -33.97 -7.80 7.87
CA PRO A 250 -35.38 -8.12 7.90
C PRO A 250 -36.06 -7.07 8.78
N THR A 251 -36.96 -6.28 8.20
CA THR A 251 -37.75 -5.29 8.95
C THR A 251 -38.47 -6.02 10.06
N SER A 252 -37.99 -5.87 11.30
CA SER A 252 -38.60 -6.50 12.46
C SER A 252 -40.06 -6.04 12.51
N PRO A 253 -41.05 -6.95 12.46
CA PRO A 253 -42.43 -6.55 12.64
C PRO A 253 -42.51 -5.90 14.02
N ALA A 254 -43.07 -4.68 14.07
CA ALA A 254 -43.20 -3.94 15.32
C ALA A 254 -43.78 -4.87 16.39
N PRO A 255 -43.19 -4.93 17.61
CA PRO A 255 -43.63 -5.87 18.63
C PRO A 255 -45.13 -5.69 18.82
N PRO A 256 -45.94 -6.77 18.77
CA PRO A 256 -47.39 -6.64 18.79
C PRO A 256 -47.76 -5.83 20.03
N THR A 257 -48.42 -4.70 19.81
CA THR A 257 -48.91 -3.83 20.89
C THR A 257 -49.76 -4.68 21.80
N ARG A 258 -49.20 -5.07 22.95
CA ARG A 258 -49.80 -5.98 23.90
C ARG A 258 -51.08 -5.33 24.40
N ALA A 259 -52.21 -5.75 23.83
CA ALA A 259 -53.52 -5.28 24.23
C ALA A 259 -53.64 -5.44 25.75
N ALA A 260 -53.81 -4.33 26.45
CA ALA A 260 -53.89 -4.33 27.90
C ALA A 260 -55.15 -5.10 28.30
N ARG A 261 -54.99 -6.25 28.97
CA ARG A 261 -56.10 -6.91 29.66
C ARG A 261 -56.68 -5.91 30.68
N PRO A 262 -58.02 -5.77 30.78
CA PRO A 262 -58.62 -4.83 31.71
C PRO A 262 -58.43 -5.33 33.15
N THR A 263 -57.62 -4.62 33.92
CA THR A 263 -57.56 -4.77 35.38
C THR A 263 -58.44 -3.70 36.02
N GLY A 264 -59.44 -4.13 36.79
CA GLY A 264 -60.38 -3.25 37.49
C GLY A 264 -59.73 -2.33 38.53
N PRO A 265 -60.48 -1.34 39.04
CA PRO A 265 -59.90 -0.18 39.71
C PRO A 265 -59.44 -0.47 41.15
N ARG A 266 -58.28 0.08 41.52
CA ARG A 266 -57.96 0.42 42.92
C ARG A 266 -57.83 1.93 43.06
N VAL A 267 -58.65 2.50 43.94
CA VAL A 267 -58.78 3.95 44.16
C VAL A 267 -57.57 4.49 44.95
N PRO A 268 -56.98 5.63 44.55
CA PRO A 268 -55.92 6.27 45.32
C PRO A 268 -56.45 7.23 46.40
N ARG A 269 -55.74 7.30 47.53
CA ARG A 269 -55.74 8.44 48.48
C ARG A 269 -54.31 8.99 48.51
N GLY A 270 -54.03 10.29 48.43
CA GLY A 270 -54.90 11.44 48.19
C GLY A 270 -54.09 12.75 48.20
N LEU A 271 -54.78 13.90 48.14
CA LEU A 271 -54.29 15.29 48.33
C LEU A 271 -53.39 15.90 47.22
N GLY A 272 -54.05 16.70 46.36
CA GLY A 272 -53.65 18.10 46.17
C GLY A 272 -52.87 18.49 44.90
N ALA A 273 -53.59 18.83 43.82
CA ALA A 273 -53.07 19.59 42.68
C ALA A 273 -54.08 20.69 42.26
N PRO A 274 -53.62 21.84 41.71
CA PRO A 274 -54.47 23.00 41.38
C PRO A 274 -55.32 22.80 40.10
N PRO A 275 -56.32 23.67 39.84
CA PRO A 275 -57.34 23.43 38.80
C PRO A 275 -56.85 23.69 37.35
N PRO A 276 -57.48 23.06 36.35
CA PRO A 276 -57.14 23.21 34.93
C PRO A 276 -57.79 24.45 34.26
N PRO A 277 -57.25 24.92 33.12
CA PRO A 277 -57.80 26.05 32.35
C PRO A 277 -59.06 25.66 31.52
N PRO A 278 -59.91 26.63 31.13
CA PRO A 278 -61.16 26.40 30.42
C PRO A 278 -60.99 26.14 28.90
N PRO A 279 -61.99 25.51 28.25
CA PRO A 279 -61.96 25.17 26.81
C PRO A 279 -62.30 26.37 25.89
N PRO A 280 -61.92 26.31 24.59
CA PRO A 280 -62.21 27.37 23.61
C PRO A 280 -63.67 27.36 23.10
N PRO A 281 -64.22 28.52 22.66
CA PRO A 281 -65.58 28.66 22.17
C PRO A 281 -65.76 28.21 20.69
N PRO A 282 -67.01 27.96 20.25
CA PRO A 282 -67.32 27.47 18.90
C PRO A 282 -67.28 28.58 17.83
N ALA A 283 -67.01 28.19 16.58
CA ALA A 283 -66.97 29.07 15.41
C ALA A 283 -68.19 28.88 14.49
N SER A 284 -68.67 29.99 13.91
CA SER A 284 -69.69 30.10 12.86
C SER A 284 -69.53 31.45 12.15
N PRO A 285 -70.07 31.66 10.93
CA PRO A 285 -69.93 30.87 9.71
C PRO A 285 -69.26 31.69 8.57
N GLU A 286 -69.21 31.16 7.33
CA GLU A 286 -68.55 31.77 6.15
C GLU A 286 -69.17 33.09 5.64
N PRO A 287 -68.54 33.75 4.63
CA PRO A 287 -69.00 33.51 3.26
C PRO A 287 -67.91 33.38 2.16
N SER A 288 -68.14 32.44 1.22
CA SER A 288 -68.10 32.53 -0.27
C SER A 288 -67.18 33.58 -0.96
N SER A 289 -66.47 33.37 -2.10
CA SER A 289 -66.30 32.33 -3.16
C SER A 289 -65.18 32.84 -4.13
N PRO A 290 -64.84 32.27 -5.31
CA PRO A 290 -65.22 31.01 -5.98
C PRO A 290 -64.03 30.09 -6.39
N SER A 291 -64.35 28.87 -6.84
CA SER A 291 -63.39 27.87 -7.33
C SER A 291 -62.96 28.07 -8.79
N VAL A 292 -61.70 27.70 -9.10
CA VAL A 292 -61.19 27.50 -10.48
C VAL A 292 -60.78 26.02 -10.63
N PRO A 293 -61.22 25.29 -11.68
CA PRO A 293 -60.86 23.88 -11.87
C PRO A 293 -59.43 23.73 -12.44
N PRO A 294 -58.71 22.64 -12.10
CA PRO A 294 -57.37 22.37 -12.63
C PRO A 294 -57.41 21.82 -14.08
N PRO A 295 -56.34 22.02 -14.88
CA PRO A 295 -56.25 21.54 -16.26
C PRO A 295 -55.97 20.03 -16.35
N PRO A 296 -56.34 19.36 -17.46
CA PRO A 296 -56.08 17.93 -17.68
C PRO A 296 -54.60 17.64 -17.98
N PRO A 297 -54.11 16.40 -17.72
CA PRO A 297 -52.71 16.02 -17.88
C PRO A 297 -52.29 15.78 -19.33
N SER A 298 -51.08 16.19 -19.68
CA SER A 298 -50.45 15.99 -20.99
C SER A 298 -50.04 14.53 -21.24
N PRO A 299 -50.14 14.01 -22.48
CA PRO A 299 -49.69 12.66 -22.83
C PRO A 299 -48.16 12.54 -22.92
N PRO A 300 -47.58 11.34 -22.70
CA PRO A 300 -46.13 11.11 -22.74
C PRO A 300 -45.56 11.11 -24.17
N PRO A 301 -44.25 11.42 -24.35
CA PRO A 301 -43.63 11.51 -25.65
C PRO A 301 -43.39 10.13 -26.30
N VAL A 302 -43.68 10.05 -27.61
CA VAL A 302 -43.39 8.88 -28.45
C VAL A 302 -41.94 8.92 -28.91
N VAL A 303 -41.18 7.84 -28.66
CA VAL A 303 -39.81 7.66 -29.16
C VAL A 303 -39.85 6.79 -30.43
N PRO A 304 -39.23 7.20 -31.56
CA PRO A 304 -39.20 6.40 -32.78
C PRO A 304 -38.19 5.23 -32.68
N PRO A 305 -38.45 4.09 -33.34
CA PRO A 305 -37.55 2.93 -33.31
C PRO A 305 -36.32 3.13 -34.22
N ALA A 306 -35.15 2.70 -33.74
CA ALA A 306 -33.90 2.65 -34.52
C ALA A 306 -33.85 1.40 -35.42
N PRO A 307 -33.14 1.44 -36.57
CA PRO A 307 -33.20 0.39 -37.59
C PRO A 307 -32.42 -0.88 -37.23
N ALA A 308 -32.87 -2.02 -37.75
CA ALA A 308 -32.26 -3.34 -37.51
C ALA A 308 -31.06 -3.61 -38.44
N GLY A 309 -29.92 -3.98 -37.87
CA GLY A 309 -28.72 -4.50 -38.54
C GLY A 309 -28.50 -6.00 -38.31
N PRO A 310 -27.67 -6.68 -39.12
CA PRO A 310 -27.78 -8.12 -39.35
C PRO A 310 -27.22 -9.04 -38.25
N ARG A 311 -27.78 -10.25 -38.18
CA ARG A 311 -27.39 -11.33 -37.25
C ARG A 311 -26.08 -12.00 -37.68
N GLY A 312 -25.08 -12.05 -36.79
CA GLY A 312 -23.92 -12.93 -36.93
C GLY A 312 -24.22 -14.39 -36.53
N PRO A 313 -23.39 -15.36 -36.95
CA PRO A 313 -23.60 -16.79 -36.69
C PRO A 313 -23.25 -17.20 -35.25
N ARG A 314 -23.83 -18.32 -34.80
CA ARG A 314 -23.72 -18.84 -33.42
C ARG A 314 -22.42 -19.62 -33.19
N GLY A 315 -21.71 -19.31 -32.09
CA GLY A 315 -20.72 -20.18 -31.44
C GLY A 315 -21.29 -20.88 -30.19
N PRO A 316 -20.64 -21.94 -29.67
CA PRO A 316 -21.25 -22.88 -28.72
C PRO A 316 -21.29 -22.42 -27.25
N ARG A 317 -22.18 -23.06 -26.48
CA ARG A 317 -22.47 -22.78 -25.06
C ARG A 317 -21.41 -23.31 -24.11
N GLY A 318 -21.12 -22.57 -23.03
CA GLY A 318 -20.40 -23.03 -21.85
C GLY A 318 -20.94 -22.34 -20.57
N ALA A 319 -21.41 -23.16 -19.62
CA ALA A 319 -21.95 -22.85 -18.29
C ALA A 319 -21.94 -21.38 -17.78
N ALA A 320 -23.12 -20.77 -17.69
CA ALA A 320 -23.39 -19.62 -16.82
C ALA A 320 -24.27 -20.06 -15.63
N GLY A 321 -23.93 -19.62 -14.43
CA GLY A 321 -24.68 -19.91 -13.20
C GLY A 321 -26.09 -19.30 -13.19
N SER A 322 -27.00 -19.90 -12.44
CA SER A 322 -28.43 -19.58 -12.47
C SER A 322 -28.75 -18.16 -11.99
N VAL A 323 -29.26 -17.32 -12.89
CA VAL A 323 -30.00 -16.11 -12.52
C VAL A 323 -31.44 -16.53 -12.16
N GLY A 324 -31.75 -16.60 -10.86
CA GLY A 324 -33.11 -16.84 -10.39
C GLY A 324 -33.98 -15.60 -10.60
N SER A 325 -35.02 -15.68 -11.42
CA SER A 325 -36.02 -14.62 -11.56
C SER A 325 -37.00 -14.64 -10.38
N GLY A 326 -37.14 -13.52 -9.65
CA GLY A 326 -38.01 -13.45 -8.48
C GLY A 326 -38.41 -12.03 -8.05
N ALA A 327 -39.50 -11.54 -8.64
CA ALA A 327 -40.26 -10.31 -8.32
C ALA A 327 -39.51 -8.95 -8.38
N PRO A 328 -40.21 -7.84 -8.71
CA PRO A 328 -39.69 -6.49 -8.54
C PRO A 328 -39.85 -6.04 -7.07
N TRP A 329 -38.73 -5.81 -6.38
CA TRP A 329 -38.73 -5.42 -4.97
C TRP A 329 -38.84 -3.89 -4.83
N GLY A 330 -40.00 -3.43 -4.39
CA GLY A 330 -40.23 -2.05 -3.95
C GLY A 330 -40.64 -2.03 -2.47
N SER A 331 -39.67 -2.04 -1.56
CA SER A 331 -39.94 -1.98 -0.11
C SER A 331 -38.89 -1.13 0.60
N SER A 332 -39.35 -0.28 1.52
CA SER A 332 -38.55 0.67 2.31
C SER A 332 -37.71 -0.03 3.38
N GLY A 333 -36.62 -0.67 2.96
CA GLY A 333 -35.71 -1.40 3.82
C GLY A 333 -34.57 -0.57 4.43
N VAL A 334 -33.94 -1.16 5.44
CA VAL A 334 -32.63 -0.76 5.97
C VAL A 334 -31.61 -1.76 5.42
N THR A 335 -30.67 -1.28 4.61
CA THR A 335 -29.61 -2.14 4.03
C THR A 335 -28.27 -1.77 4.64
N ARG A 336 -27.56 -2.74 5.23
CA ARG A 336 -26.15 -2.55 5.60
C ARG A 336 -25.28 -2.82 4.40
N VAL A 337 -24.38 -1.88 4.11
CA VAL A 337 -23.38 -2.01 3.06
C VAL A 337 -22.02 -2.25 3.71
N LEU A 338 -21.31 -3.27 3.24
CA LEU A 338 -19.93 -3.56 3.57
C LEU A 338 -19.09 -3.42 2.29
N LEU A 339 -18.13 -2.51 2.29
CA LEU A 339 -17.20 -2.29 1.19
C LEU A 339 -15.81 -2.76 1.63
N THR A 340 -15.32 -3.81 0.99
CA THR A 340 -14.06 -4.44 1.35
C THR A 340 -13.04 -4.25 0.23
N TYR A 341 -11.81 -3.90 0.58
CA TYR A 341 -10.75 -3.61 -0.39
C TYR A 341 -9.35 -3.93 0.16
N HIS A 342 -8.37 -4.11 -0.72
CA HIS A 342 -6.98 -4.34 -0.31
C HIS A 342 -6.20 -3.03 -0.10
N ARG A 343 -5.53 -2.87 1.06
CA ARG A 343 -4.80 -1.64 1.46
C ARG A 343 -3.71 -1.22 0.47
N ALA A 344 -3.09 -2.16 -0.24
CA ALA A 344 -2.03 -1.82 -1.19
C ALA A 344 -2.57 -1.06 -2.43
N LEU A 345 -3.87 -1.10 -2.73
CA LEU A 345 -4.48 -0.29 -3.79
C LEU A 345 -4.96 1.07 -3.30
N LEU A 346 -5.62 1.15 -2.14
CA LEU A 346 -6.42 2.31 -1.71
C LEU A 346 -6.18 2.65 -0.23
N ASP A 347 -6.13 3.95 0.07
CA ASP A 347 -6.38 4.47 1.42
C ASP A 347 -7.87 4.80 1.64
N GLU A 348 -8.30 4.93 2.91
CA GLU A 348 -9.68 5.30 3.26
C GLU A 348 -10.13 6.59 2.56
N ARG A 349 -9.20 7.55 2.36
CA ARG A 349 -9.48 8.81 1.65
C ARG A 349 -9.81 8.56 0.18
N ALA A 350 -9.03 7.75 -0.53
CA ALA A 350 -9.36 7.34 -1.90
C ALA A 350 -10.75 6.70 -1.97
N VAL A 351 -11.10 5.83 -1.03
CA VAL A 351 -12.40 5.18 -1.00
C VAL A 351 -13.55 6.17 -0.79
N HIS A 352 -13.39 7.19 0.05
CA HIS A 352 -14.38 8.27 0.17
C HIS A 352 -14.51 9.11 -1.12
N VAL A 353 -13.44 9.29 -1.89
CA VAL A 353 -13.52 9.89 -3.23
C VAL A 353 -14.28 8.99 -4.21
N LEU A 354 -13.99 7.68 -4.23
CA LEU A 354 -14.71 6.71 -5.06
C LEU A 354 -16.20 6.64 -4.71
N LEU A 355 -16.56 6.69 -3.41
CA LEU A 355 -17.94 6.73 -2.96
C LEU A 355 -18.69 7.97 -3.48
N ARG A 356 -18.07 9.15 -3.49
CA ARG A 356 -18.66 10.35 -4.13
C ARG A 356 -18.94 10.14 -5.62
N GLN A 357 -18.09 9.40 -6.33
CA GLN A 357 -18.32 9.06 -7.74
C GLN A 357 -19.45 8.05 -7.90
N PHE A 358 -19.46 6.99 -7.08
CA PHE A 358 -20.53 6.00 -7.04
C PHE A 358 -21.90 6.66 -6.78
N TYR A 359 -22.02 7.56 -5.81
CA TYR A 359 -23.29 8.26 -5.54
C TYR A 359 -23.76 9.12 -6.73
N ARG A 360 -22.84 9.81 -7.43
CA ARG A 360 -23.15 10.54 -8.67
C ARG A 360 -23.62 9.60 -9.78
N ALA A 361 -22.91 8.50 -10.00
CA ALA A 361 -23.26 7.50 -11.01
C ALA A 361 -24.62 6.84 -10.71
N TYR A 362 -24.90 6.54 -9.44
CA TYR A 362 -26.19 6.01 -8.99
C TYR A 362 -27.32 6.99 -9.31
N LEU A 363 -27.22 8.25 -8.86
CA LEU A 363 -28.23 9.29 -9.15
C LEU A 363 -28.42 9.52 -10.67
N ALA A 364 -27.38 9.36 -11.47
CA ALA A 364 -27.39 9.48 -12.92
C ALA A 364 -27.85 8.21 -13.68
N GLY A 365 -28.40 7.19 -13.00
CA GLY A 365 -28.97 6.00 -13.69
C GLY A 365 -28.06 4.77 -13.73
N GLY A 366 -26.95 4.77 -13.00
CA GLY A 366 -25.90 3.75 -13.07
C GLY A 366 -24.74 4.12 -14.01
N LEU A 367 -24.81 5.28 -14.67
CA LEU A 367 -23.77 5.80 -15.56
C LEU A 367 -22.99 6.92 -14.87
N SER A 368 -21.67 6.83 -14.80
CA SER A 368 -20.82 7.92 -14.31
C SER A 368 -20.84 9.08 -15.32
N PRO A 369 -21.24 10.32 -14.92
CA PRO A 369 -21.20 11.47 -15.82
C PRO A 369 -19.78 11.72 -16.35
N GLY A 370 -19.69 12.04 -17.65
CA GLY A 370 -18.44 12.53 -18.25
C GLY A 370 -17.90 13.74 -17.47
N GLY A 371 -16.58 13.84 -17.36
CA GLY A 371 -15.92 14.92 -16.63
C GLY A 371 -14.42 14.85 -16.78
N GLU A 372 -13.73 15.91 -16.36
CA GLU A 372 -12.29 16.10 -16.57
C GLU A 372 -11.43 14.89 -16.15
N ARG A 373 -10.31 14.70 -16.86
CA ARG A 373 -9.32 13.66 -16.56
C ARG A 373 -8.63 14.00 -15.25
N ARG A 374 -8.89 13.19 -14.22
CA ARG A 374 -8.16 13.22 -12.95
C ARG A 374 -6.83 12.49 -13.07
N PRO A 375 -5.81 12.84 -12.25
CA PRO A 375 -4.58 12.05 -12.16
C PRO A 375 -4.89 10.64 -11.67
N ASP A 376 -4.32 9.65 -12.34
CA ASP A 376 -4.41 8.24 -11.92
C ASP A 376 -3.06 7.71 -11.40
N VAL A 377 -3.01 6.40 -11.14
CA VAL A 377 -1.80 5.73 -10.62
C VAL A 377 -0.59 5.84 -11.57
N ARG A 378 -0.81 6.02 -12.88
CA ARG A 378 0.26 6.24 -13.87
C ARG A 378 0.81 7.65 -13.76
N ASP A 379 -0.07 8.64 -13.62
CA ASP A 379 0.35 10.05 -13.50
C ASP A 379 1.14 10.26 -12.20
N HIS A 380 0.73 9.61 -11.10
CA HIS A 380 1.50 9.59 -9.86
C HIS A 380 2.86 8.86 -10.00
N ALA A 381 2.94 7.77 -10.76
CA ALA A 381 4.20 7.09 -11.00
C ALA A 381 5.19 7.92 -11.83
N ARG A 382 4.74 8.53 -12.93
CA ARG A 382 5.57 9.47 -13.72
C ARG A 382 6.00 10.69 -12.90
N TRP A 383 5.14 11.15 -11.98
CA TRP A 383 5.50 12.20 -11.03
C TRP A 383 6.64 11.77 -10.10
N LEU A 384 6.61 10.54 -9.59
CA LEU A 384 7.67 9.97 -8.72
C LEU A 384 9.00 9.80 -9.47
N GLU A 385 8.97 9.30 -10.71
CA GLU A 385 10.16 9.17 -11.57
C GLU A 385 10.87 10.52 -11.76
N GLY A 386 10.10 11.60 -11.86
CA GLY A 386 10.59 12.98 -11.95
C GLY A 386 10.99 13.63 -10.62
N ARG A 387 11.13 12.91 -9.49
CA ARG A 387 11.60 13.49 -8.20
C ARG A 387 13.05 13.13 -7.91
N SER A 388 13.83 14.13 -7.48
CA SER A 388 15.18 13.88 -6.95
C SER A 388 15.11 13.21 -5.58
N ALA A 389 15.64 12.00 -5.48
CA ALA A 389 15.81 11.31 -4.20
C ALA A 389 16.81 12.01 -3.26
N ALA A 390 17.64 12.94 -3.75
CA ALA A 390 18.69 13.58 -2.96
C ALA A 390 18.14 14.46 -1.83
N ALA A 391 17.11 15.28 -2.10
CA ALA A 391 16.50 16.15 -1.09
C ALA A 391 15.81 15.33 0.02
N ALA A 392 15.05 14.29 -0.37
CA ALA A 392 14.44 13.37 0.56
C ALA A 392 15.49 12.61 1.38
N ARG A 393 16.58 12.13 0.76
CA ARG A 393 17.69 11.47 1.47
C ARG A 393 18.34 12.41 2.48
N ALA A 394 18.69 13.64 2.09
CA ALA A 394 19.32 14.61 2.97
C ALA A 394 18.43 14.92 4.20
N TYR A 395 17.13 15.14 3.98
CA TYR A 395 16.16 15.33 5.06
C TYR A 395 16.10 14.10 5.98
N TRP A 396 15.88 12.91 5.43
CA TRP A 396 15.68 11.69 6.22
C TRP A 396 16.94 11.17 6.91
N THR A 397 18.14 11.42 6.37
CA THR A 397 19.40 11.14 7.08
C THR A 397 19.54 11.98 8.36
N ALA A 398 18.96 13.20 8.41
CA ALA A 398 18.94 14.04 9.61
C ALA A 398 17.72 13.79 10.52
N ALA A 399 16.54 13.53 9.94
CA ALA A 399 15.26 13.44 10.65
C ALA A 399 14.85 12.02 11.10
N ALA A 400 15.57 10.98 10.66
CA ALA A 400 15.28 9.59 11.04
C ALA A 400 15.34 9.38 12.57
N PRO A 401 14.49 8.51 13.13
CA PRO A 401 14.54 8.17 14.55
C PRO A 401 15.91 7.61 14.94
N PRO A 402 16.63 8.22 15.90
CA PRO A 402 17.85 7.64 16.42
C PRO A 402 17.53 6.39 17.25
N ARG A 403 18.53 5.51 17.44
CA ARG A 403 18.34 4.19 18.08
C ARG A 403 17.89 4.25 19.54
N ASP A 404 18.11 5.38 20.21
CA ASP A 404 17.71 5.69 21.59
C ASP A 404 16.32 6.33 21.70
N ALA A 405 15.64 6.62 20.58
CA ALA A 405 14.33 7.26 20.60
C ALA A 405 13.26 6.34 21.21
N VAL A 406 12.48 6.90 22.15
CA VAL A 406 11.35 6.22 22.77
C VAL A 406 10.22 6.06 21.75
N VAL A 407 9.96 4.81 21.35
CA VAL A 407 8.83 4.42 20.50
C VAL A 407 7.71 3.68 21.26
N GLY A 408 8.01 3.21 22.47
CA GLY A 408 7.18 2.27 23.24
C GLY A 408 5.84 2.84 23.72
N VAL A 409 4.74 2.18 23.37
CA VAL A 409 3.36 2.57 23.73
C VAL A 409 2.95 2.29 25.19
N GLY A 410 3.86 1.72 25.98
CA GLY A 410 3.69 1.39 27.39
C GLY A 410 4.98 0.86 28.01
N VAL A 411 4.97 0.64 29.33
CA VAL A 411 6.08 0.00 30.05
C VAL A 411 6.18 -1.47 29.59
N PRO A 412 7.39 -2.03 29.38
CA PRO A 412 7.56 -3.44 29.02
C PRO A 412 6.82 -4.38 29.98
N GLY A 413 5.96 -5.24 29.44
CA GLY A 413 5.13 -6.17 30.20
C GLY A 413 5.23 -7.61 29.69
N GLY A 414 4.79 -8.56 30.52
CA GLY A 414 4.60 -9.95 30.10
C GLY A 414 3.46 -10.10 29.08
N PRO A 415 3.35 -11.27 28.41
CA PRO A 415 2.34 -11.52 27.38
C PRO A 415 0.92 -11.13 27.81
N THR A 416 0.15 -10.55 26.90
CA THR A 416 -1.23 -10.12 27.20
C THR A 416 -2.18 -11.29 27.41
N GLY A 417 -1.91 -12.43 26.76
CA GLY A 417 -2.83 -13.58 26.69
C GLY A 417 -4.01 -13.35 25.73
N GLN A 418 -3.98 -12.27 24.95
CA GLN A 418 -5.03 -11.87 24.01
C GLN A 418 -4.49 -11.88 22.57
N SER A 419 -5.38 -11.99 21.59
CA SER A 419 -5.04 -12.01 20.16
C SER A 419 -6.09 -11.26 19.33
N GLY A 420 -5.74 -10.97 18.07
CA GLY A 420 -6.54 -10.15 17.16
C GLY A 420 -6.44 -8.65 17.48
N THR A 421 -7.17 -7.83 16.72
CA THR A 421 -7.26 -6.38 16.95
C THR A 421 -8.50 -5.99 17.73
N ALA A 422 -8.45 -4.87 18.43
CA ALA A 422 -9.61 -4.24 19.05
C ALA A 422 -9.60 -2.73 18.81
N GLN A 423 -10.74 -2.08 19.08
CA GLN A 423 -10.89 -0.63 19.02
C GLN A 423 -11.41 -0.05 20.33
N VAL A 424 -10.94 1.16 20.68
CA VAL A 424 -11.50 1.96 21.77
C VAL A 424 -11.70 3.41 21.33
N ARG A 425 -12.88 3.96 21.64
CA ARG A 425 -13.28 5.32 21.24
C ARG A 425 -13.51 6.23 22.43
N ARG A 426 -13.08 7.49 22.30
CA ARG A 426 -13.37 8.62 23.20
C ARG A 426 -13.79 9.84 22.37
N ARG A 427 -14.48 10.80 22.99
CA ARG A 427 -15.01 11.98 22.31
C ARG A 427 -14.78 13.23 23.16
N LEU A 428 -14.20 14.26 22.56
CA LEU A 428 -14.25 15.63 23.08
C LEU A 428 -15.51 16.29 22.53
N ARG A 429 -16.26 16.98 23.40
CA ARG A 429 -17.47 17.73 23.00
C ARG A 429 -17.09 18.88 22.06
N ALA A 430 -18.04 19.34 21.24
CA ALA A 430 -17.81 20.44 20.29
C ALA A 430 -17.27 21.73 20.94
N GLY A 431 -17.67 22.03 22.19
CA GLY A 431 -17.06 23.13 22.96
C GLY A 431 -15.58 22.91 23.29
N GLN A 432 -15.18 21.68 23.63
CA GLN A 432 -13.80 21.33 23.95
C GLN A 432 -12.92 21.34 22.69
N SER A 433 -13.39 20.80 21.55
CA SER A 433 -12.67 20.86 20.27
C SER A 433 -12.49 22.31 19.80
N ARG A 434 -13.54 23.17 19.88
CA ARG A 434 -13.38 24.60 19.55
C ARG A 434 -12.32 25.31 20.41
N ARG A 435 -12.26 25.02 21.72
CA ARG A 435 -11.21 25.55 22.61
C ARG A 435 -9.82 25.02 22.24
N LEU A 436 -9.70 23.72 21.92
CA LEU A 436 -8.45 23.09 21.48
C LEU A 436 -7.94 23.71 20.17
N ARG A 437 -8.84 23.97 19.21
CA ARG A 437 -8.52 24.64 17.95
C ARG A 437 -8.00 26.06 18.17
N ALA A 438 -8.65 26.84 19.04
CA ALA A 438 -8.21 28.18 19.39
C ALA A 438 -6.81 28.16 20.04
N TRP A 439 -6.60 27.29 21.03
CA TRP A 439 -5.31 27.11 21.70
C TRP A 439 -4.20 26.71 20.72
N ALA A 440 -4.45 25.78 19.80
CA ALA A 440 -3.47 25.39 18.79
C ALA A 440 -3.13 26.54 17.81
N ALA A 441 -4.15 27.33 17.42
CA ALA A 441 -3.97 28.47 16.53
C ALA A 441 -3.10 29.59 17.12
N GLU A 442 -3.07 29.77 18.45
CA GLU A 442 -2.15 30.71 19.11
C GLU A 442 -0.67 30.39 18.87
N TRP A 443 -0.34 29.12 18.59
CA TRP A 443 1.00 28.66 18.24
C TRP A 443 1.22 28.54 16.73
N GLY A 444 0.26 29.03 15.91
CA GLY A 444 0.24 28.84 14.46
C GLY A 444 0.13 27.36 14.06
N ALA A 445 -0.51 26.52 14.89
CA ALA A 445 -0.56 25.08 14.73
C ALA A 445 -2.01 24.56 14.60
N GLY A 446 -2.18 23.32 14.15
CA GLY A 446 -3.49 22.65 14.04
C GLY A 446 -3.85 21.82 15.27
N GLU A 447 -5.12 21.42 15.37
CA GLU A 447 -5.57 20.41 16.37
C GLU A 447 -4.77 19.10 16.26
N SER A 448 -4.27 18.76 15.06
CA SER A 448 -3.35 17.66 14.81
C SER A 448 -2.02 17.80 15.56
N SER A 449 -1.42 19.00 15.60
CA SER A 449 -0.19 19.25 16.35
C SER A 449 -0.40 19.10 17.85
N ALA A 450 -1.56 19.49 18.37
CA ALA A 450 -1.91 19.26 19.78
C ALA A 450 -2.07 17.76 20.09
N LEU A 451 -2.69 16.98 19.19
CA LEU A 451 -2.79 15.52 19.30
C LEU A 451 -1.41 14.84 19.29
N HIS A 452 -0.55 15.21 18.35
CA HIS A 452 0.83 14.72 18.25
C HIS A 452 1.65 15.06 19.50
N LEU A 453 1.52 16.28 20.04
CA LEU A 453 2.15 16.68 21.30
C LEU A 453 1.69 15.78 22.46
N VAL A 454 0.38 15.60 22.64
CA VAL A 454 -0.15 14.77 23.74
C VAL A 454 0.27 13.31 23.58
N TRP A 455 0.38 12.81 22.35
CA TRP A 455 0.92 11.48 22.09
C TRP A 455 2.41 11.38 22.49
N ALA A 456 3.22 12.37 22.14
CA ALA A 456 4.63 12.44 22.55
C ALA A 456 4.79 12.42 24.09
N LEU A 457 3.93 13.15 24.82
CA LEU A 457 3.92 13.16 26.28
C LEU A 457 3.54 11.80 26.90
N LEU A 458 2.64 11.05 26.27
CA LEU A 458 2.25 9.71 26.73
C LEU A 458 3.39 8.70 26.56
N LEU A 459 4.11 8.76 25.43
CA LEU A 459 5.30 7.92 25.17
C LEU A 459 6.47 8.30 26.09
N TYR A 460 6.77 9.60 26.25
CA TYR A 460 7.73 10.10 27.24
C TYR A 460 7.45 9.53 28.63
N ARG A 461 6.18 9.59 29.06
CA ARG A 461 5.75 9.11 30.36
C ARG A 461 5.94 7.59 30.52
N ALA A 462 5.72 6.82 29.45
CA ALA A 462 5.95 5.37 29.47
C ALA A 462 7.43 5.03 29.71
N ALA A 463 8.35 5.77 29.08
CA ALA A 463 9.80 5.59 29.32
C ALA A 463 10.27 6.14 30.68
N ALA A 464 9.72 7.26 31.15
CA ALA A 464 10.14 7.91 32.41
C ALA A 464 9.93 7.05 33.67
N GLN A 465 9.06 6.03 33.62
CA GLN A 465 8.95 5.03 34.70
C GLN A 465 10.23 4.18 34.87
N GLY A 466 11.07 4.08 33.83
CA GLY A 466 12.36 3.37 33.83
C GLY A 466 13.55 4.18 34.35
N ALA A 467 13.32 5.12 35.28
CA ALA A 467 14.33 6.01 35.89
C ALA A 467 14.93 7.12 34.99
N VAL A 468 14.32 7.43 33.84
CA VAL A 468 14.76 8.55 32.99
C VAL A 468 14.28 9.90 33.56
N ARG A 469 15.19 10.86 33.71
CA ARG A 469 14.89 12.27 34.07
C ARG A 469 15.55 13.23 33.07
N GLY A 470 14.82 14.26 32.66
CA GLY A 470 15.29 15.28 31.73
C GLY A 470 14.76 15.11 30.31
N ALA A 471 15.41 15.74 29.33
CA ALA A 471 15.00 15.74 27.94
C ALA A 471 15.18 14.37 27.26
N VAL A 472 14.13 13.88 26.58
CA VAL A 472 14.13 12.56 25.92
C VAL A 472 13.59 12.69 24.50
N ARG A 473 14.26 12.03 23.53
CA ARG A 473 13.75 11.90 22.16
C ARG A 473 12.64 10.85 22.11
N VAL A 474 11.50 11.26 21.58
CA VAL A 474 10.32 10.43 21.39
C VAL A 474 10.02 10.35 19.90
N SER A 475 9.72 9.16 19.39
CA SER A 475 9.38 8.95 17.98
C SER A 475 8.10 8.13 17.80
N PHE A 476 7.26 8.56 16.85
CA PHE A 476 6.02 7.89 16.47
C PHE A 476 5.67 8.21 15.01
N GLY A 477 4.73 7.49 14.45
CA GLY A 477 4.28 7.69 13.07
C GLY A 477 3.26 8.81 12.98
N VAL A 478 3.39 9.67 11.99
CA VAL A 478 2.32 10.56 11.53
C VAL A 478 1.89 10.10 10.16
N TYR A 479 0.60 9.81 9.99
CA TYR A 479 0.06 9.47 8.68
C TYR A 479 -0.18 10.74 7.84
N LEU A 480 0.56 10.85 6.75
CA LEU A 480 0.40 11.91 5.76
C LEU A 480 -0.39 11.34 4.57
N PRO A 481 -1.48 11.99 4.13
CA PRO A 481 -2.37 11.44 3.10
C PRO A 481 -1.80 11.53 1.67
N GLY A 482 -0.71 12.27 1.45
CA GLY A 482 -0.09 12.46 0.14
C GLY A 482 -1.02 13.12 -0.89
N ARG A 483 -1.89 14.01 -0.43
CA ARG A 483 -2.96 14.67 -1.24
C ARG A 483 -2.75 16.17 -1.45
N ASP A 484 -1.66 16.64 -0.88
CA ASP A 484 -1.07 17.97 -0.78
C ASP A 484 0.24 18.09 -1.59
N ILE A 485 0.70 16.97 -2.17
CA ILE A 485 1.85 16.93 -3.07
C ILE A 485 1.64 17.78 -4.33
N ALA A 486 2.74 18.23 -4.93
CA ALA A 486 2.76 19.02 -6.17
C ALA A 486 2.45 18.19 -7.43
N LEU A 487 1.30 17.51 -7.45
CA LEU A 487 0.70 16.78 -8.58
C LEU A 487 -0.71 17.35 -8.81
N ALA A 488 -0.96 17.87 -10.01
CA ALA A 488 -2.25 18.50 -10.33
C ALA A 488 -3.42 17.51 -10.14
N GLY A 489 -4.41 17.90 -9.32
CA GLY A 489 -5.56 17.06 -8.99
C GLY A 489 -5.32 15.99 -7.92
N ALA A 490 -4.13 15.94 -7.28
CA ALA A 490 -3.80 14.93 -6.27
C ALA A 490 -4.86 14.77 -5.18
N ALA A 491 -5.48 15.87 -4.73
CA ALA A 491 -6.52 15.89 -3.70
C ALA A 491 -7.72 14.95 -3.96
N GLU A 492 -8.02 14.66 -5.23
CA GLU A 492 -9.06 13.72 -5.68
C GLU A 492 -8.50 12.46 -6.38
N ALA A 493 -7.19 12.24 -6.36
CA ALA A 493 -6.56 11.05 -6.94
C ALA A 493 -6.93 9.79 -6.13
N PRO A 494 -7.53 8.76 -6.76
CA PRO A 494 -7.75 7.48 -6.13
C PRO A 494 -6.46 6.65 -6.15
N GLY A 495 -6.21 5.95 -5.04
CA GLY A 495 -5.00 5.15 -4.82
C GLY A 495 -4.50 5.27 -3.39
N LEU A 496 -3.63 4.37 -2.98
CA LEU A 496 -2.77 4.58 -1.83
C LEU A 496 -1.70 5.61 -2.25
N LEU A 497 -1.84 6.85 -1.80
CA LEU A 497 -0.80 7.90 -1.99
C LEU A 497 -0.08 8.20 -0.67
N GLY A 498 -0.80 8.16 0.45
CA GLY A 498 -0.24 8.44 1.76
C GLY A 498 0.71 7.37 2.31
N SER A 499 1.37 7.72 3.41
CA SER A 499 2.25 6.85 4.21
C SER A 499 2.28 7.31 5.67
N ALA A 500 2.64 6.39 6.58
CA ALA A 500 3.02 6.74 7.94
C ALA A 500 4.54 6.99 7.96
N LEU A 501 4.94 8.23 8.27
CA LEU A 501 6.34 8.63 8.38
C LEU A 501 6.69 8.89 9.84
N PRO A 502 7.92 8.56 10.29
CA PRO A 502 8.32 8.85 11.66
C PRO A 502 8.49 10.36 11.87
N VAL A 503 7.90 10.88 12.94
CA VAL A 503 8.26 12.16 13.54
C VAL A 503 9.10 11.88 14.78
N THR A 504 10.20 12.63 14.97
CA THR A 504 11.02 12.58 16.18
C THR A 504 11.01 13.95 16.83
N VAL A 505 10.68 14.03 18.12
CA VAL A 505 10.67 15.28 18.90
C VAL A 505 11.33 15.08 20.26
N THR A 506 11.90 16.15 20.81
CA THR A 506 12.51 16.12 22.15
C THR A 506 11.50 16.63 23.18
N VAL A 507 11.03 15.73 24.04
CA VAL A 507 10.18 16.07 25.19
C VAL A 507 11.10 16.42 26.35
N ASP A 508 11.14 17.71 26.70
CA ASP A 508 11.87 18.25 27.84
C ASP A 508 10.85 18.83 28.84
N PRO A 509 10.72 18.27 30.06
CA PRO A 509 9.81 18.77 31.10
C PRO A 509 10.05 20.23 31.51
N ASP A 510 11.30 20.71 31.45
CA ASP A 510 11.66 22.04 31.94
C ASP A 510 11.49 23.11 30.84
N ALA A 511 11.49 22.69 29.57
CA ALA A 511 11.23 23.58 28.43
C ALA A 511 9.75 24.04 28.35
N PRO A 512 9.47 25.26 27.84
CA PRO A 512 8.11 25.74 27.56
C PRO A 512 7.35 24.83 26.59
N VAL A 513 6.06 24.57 26.86
CA VAL A 513 5.19 23.71 26.03
C VAL A 513 5.13 24.19 24.57
N GLY A 514 5.16 25.50 24.35
CA GLY A 514 5.18 26.10 23.01
C GLY A 514 6.39 25.68 22.16
N THR A 515 7.51 25.31 22.78
CA THR A 515 8.67 24.76 22.08
C THR A 515 8.36 23.37 21.51
N LEU A 516 7.70 22.51 22.29
CA LEU A 516 7.27 21.18 21.82
C LEU A 516 6.16 21.29 20.75
N VAL A 517 5.21 22.24 20.89
CA VAL A 517 4.19 22.52 19.85
C VAL A 517 4.85 22.90 18.53
N ARG A 518 5.86 23.78 18.55
CA ARG A 518 6.60 24.19 17.34
C ARG A 518 7.41 23.04 16.74
N GLN A 519 8.17 22.29 17.54
CA GLN A 519 8.90 21.10 17.06
C GLN A 519 7.97 20.14 16.29
N VAL A 520 6.82 19.81 16.88
CA VAL A 520 5.82 18.93 16.27
C VAL A 520 5.22 19.54 14.99
N ARG A 521 4.86 20.83 15.01
CA ARG A 521 4.28 21.54 13.85
C ARG A 521 5.28 21.57 12.69
N ASP A 522 6.50 22.00 12.96
CA ASP A 522 7.52 22.26 11.94
C ASP A 522 8.01 20.95 11.33
N ALA A 523 8.27 19.92 12.15
CA ALA A 523 8.61 18.59 11.65
C ALA A 523 7.51 17.97 10.76
N VAL A 524 6.22 18.14 11.12
CA VAL A 524 5.09 17.65 10.32
C VAL A 524 4.92 18.44 9.01
N LEU A 525 5.18 19.75 9.02
CA LEU A 525 5.17 20.59 7.81
C LEU A 525 6.29 20.19 6.85
N GLU A 526 7.51 19.98 7.33
CA GLU A 526 8.65 19.61 6.49
C GLU A 526 8.47 18.21 5.84
N MET A 527 7.97 17.23 6.60
CA MET A 527 7.72 15.89 6.05
C MET A 527 6.57 15.82 5.04
N SER A 528 5.70 16.84 4.94
CA SER A 528 4.59 16.88 3.97
C SER A 528 5.05 16.85 2.50
N ALA A 529 6.31 17.21 2.23
CA ALA A 529 6.95 17.05 0.91
C ALA A 529 7.32 15.60 0.56
N TYR A 530 7.37 14.69 1.55
CA TYR A 530 7.88 13.33 1.44
C TYR A 530 6.90 12.15 1.73
N PRO A 531 5.56 12.25 1.60
CA PRO A 531 4.61 11.14 1.84
C PRO A 531 4.77 9.95 0.88
N TRP A 532 5.61 10.09 -0.15
CA TRP A 532 5.99 9.03 -1.07
C TRP A 532 7.16 8.14 -0.59
N VAL A 533 7.86 8.54 0.48
CA VAL A 533 8.94 7.78 1.12
C VAL A 533 8.36 6.64 1.99
N SER A 534 9.16 5.62 2.33
CA SER A 534 8.79 4.54 3.26
C SER A 534 9.82 4.38 4.38
N GLY A 535 9.42 3.75 5.50
CA GLY A 535 10.34 3.41 6.59
C GLY A 535 11.51 2.51 6.17
N GLU A 536 11.32 1.62 5.18
CA GLU A 536 12.40 0.82 4.58
C GLU A 536 13.44 1.73 3.90
N LEU A 537 13.00 2.76 3.19
CA LEU A 537 13.89 3.70 2.49
C LEU A 537 14.59 4.65 3.47
N ILE A 538 13.89 5.15 4.49
CA ILE A 538 14.47 5.95 5.58
C ILE A 538 15.57 5.13 6.28
N GLY A 539 15.30 3.87 6.62
CA GLY A 539 16.26 2.98 7.27
C GLY A 539 17.53 2.72 6.45
N ARG A 540 17.40 2.62 5.12
CA ARG A 540 18.56 2.52 4.22
C ARG A 540 19.33 3.83 4.05
N TRP A 541 18.72 4.98 4.33
CA TRP A 541 19.37 6.29 4.29
C TRP A 541 19.95 6.73 5.64
N SER A 542 19.47 6.15 6.75
CA SER A 542 19.89 6.46 8.12
C SER A 542 20.78 5.40 8.77
N SER A 543 20.96 4.23 8.14
CA SER A 543 21.95 3.28 8.60
C SER A 543 23.35 3.83 8.27
N PRO A 544 24.32 3.78 9.20
CA PRO A 544 25.72 4.03 8.86
C PRO A 544 26.14 2.98 7.84
N SER A 545 26.72 3.43 6.73
CA SER A 545 27.33 2.56 5.73
C SER A 545 28.65 2.02 6.28
N ASP A 546 28.86 0.69 6.23
CA ASP A 546 30.13 0.04 6.60
C ASP A 546 31.31 0.37 5.64
N ASP A 547 31.13 1.30 4.71
CA ASP A 547 32.11 1.82 3.74
C ASP A 547 32.78 3.15 4.21
N ASP A 548 32.85 3.43 5.52
CA ASP A 548 33.60 4.59 6.06
C ASP A 548 34.89 4.18 6.81
N PRO A 549 36.03 4.04 6.11
CA PRO A 549 37.35 3.95 6.74
C PRO A 549 37.88 5.36 7.08
N GLY A 550 37.11 6.16 7.84
CA GLY A 550 37.32 7.62 7.86
C GLY A 550 36.93 8.43 9.11
N ALA A 551 36.47 7.82 10.21
CA ALA A 551 36.17 8.53 11.45
C ALA A 551 37.28 8.34 12.53
N PRO A 552 38.14 9.33 12.81
CA PRO A 552 39.12 9.23 13.89
C PRO A 552 38.43 9.32 15.25
N GLY A 553 38.86 8.47 16.20
CA GLY A 553 38.36 8.50 17.57
C GLY A 553 38.71 9.81 18.28
N ALA A 554 37.79 10.32 19.09
CA ALA A 554 38.02 11.51 19.90
C ALA A 554 39.00 11.22 21.04
N ALA A 555 40.17 11.87 21.00
CA ALA A 555 41.07 12.03 22.15
C ALA A 555 41.86 13.34 22.02
N ASP A 556 41.73 14.18 23.05
CA ASP A 556 42.57 15.30 23.50
C ASP A 556 43.07 16.41 22.54
N ALA A 557 42.91 17.63 23.04
CA ALA A 557 43.68 18.82 22.69
C ALA A 557 44.56 19.20 23.92
N PRO A 558 45.51 20.17 23.85
CA PRO A 558 45.94 20.99 22.72
C PRO A 558 47.48 20.98 22.47
N GLY A 559 47.94 21.59 21.37
CA GLY A 559 49.39 21.80 21.12
C GLY A 559 49.68 22.80 19.99
N HIS A 560 50.71 23.63 20.16
CA HIS A 560 51.09 24.71 19.24
C HIS A 560 52.02 24.24 18.09
N GLY A 561 52.08 25.02 16.99
CA GLY A 561 53.34 25.23 16.27
C GLY A 561 53.33 25.10 14.74
N HIS A 562 53.65 26.22 14.07
CA HIS A 562 54.27 26.39 12.75
C HIS A 562 54.36 25.25 11.71
N GLY A 563 54.06 25.61 10.45
CA GLY A 563 55.12 25.61 9.43
C GLY A 563 54.87 24.95 8.07
N GLY A 564 54.71 25.77 7.02
CA GLY A 564 55.29 25.50 5.69
C GLY A 564 54.50 24.60 4.70
N PRO A 565 54.60 24.85 3.37
CA PRO A 565 53.83 24.12 2.36
C PRO A 565 54.63 23.00 1.66
N GLY A 566 53.94 21.97 1.17
CA GLY A 566 54.59 20.91 0.38
C GLY A 566 53.65 19.94 -0.36
N GLN A 567 53.59 20.11 -1.69
CA GLN A 567 53.42 19.08 -2.73
C GLN A 567 52.28 18.04 -2.58
N GLY A 568 51.31 18.10 -3.49
CA GLY A 568 50.42 16.97 -3.77
C GLY A 568 50.91 16.12 -4.95
N PRO A 569 50.41 14.87 -5.07
CA PRO A 569 50.26 14.23 -6.37
C PRO A 569 48.84 13.64 -6.59
N GLY A 570 48.37 13.69 -7.85
CA GLY A 570 47.53 12.67 -8.51
C GLY A 570 46.18 12.23 -7.91
N PRO A 571 45.03 12.45 -8.60
CA PRO A 571 43.75 11.87 -8.21
C PRO A 571 43.57 10.43 -8.73
N GLU A 572 43.97 9.43 -7.94
CA GLU A 572 43.54 8.04 -8.12
C GLU A 572 42.85 7.50 -6.85
N SER A 573 42.02 6.46 -7.01
CA SER A 573 41.31 5.74 -5.93
C SER A 573 40.03 6.37 -5.35
N ALA A 574 38.96 6.43 -6.16
CA ALA A 574 37.59 6.69 -5.67
C ALA A 574 36.49 5.92 -6.45
N ARG A 575 36.59 4.59 -6.54
CA ARG A 575 35.49 3.68 -7.00
C ARG A 575 35.59 2.30 -6.34
N ARG A 576 34.43 1.64 -6.20
CA ARG A 576 34.12 0.47 -5.32
C ARG A 576 33.84 0.99 -3.89
N HIS A 577 32.75 0.63 -3.21
CA HIS A 577 31.91 -0.57 -3.35
C HIS A 577 30.42 -0.30 -3.65
N HIS A 578 29.76 -1.31 -4.21
CA HIS A 578 28.31 -1.49 -4.23
C HIS A 578 28.07 -3.00 -4.12
N GLU A 579 26.92 -3.44 -3.56
CA GLU A 579 26.65 -4.81 -3.12
C GLU A 579 27.44 -5.28 -1.87
N GLN A 580 27.40 -4.48 -0.80
CA GLN A 580 27.39 -5.01 0.57
C GLN A 580 26.13 -4.49 1.29
N ASP A 581 25.28 -5.40 1.77
CA ASP A 581 24.23 -5.09 2.74
C ASP A 581 23.93 -6.39 3.52
N GLU A 582 24.67 -6.57 4.61
CA GLU A 582 24.45 -7.65 5.57
C GLU A 582 24.05 -7.01 6.91
N GLY A 583 22.79 -7.18 7.32
CA GLY A 583 22.48 -7.24 8.75
C GLY A 583 22.35 -5.94 9.54
N ALA A 584 22.18 -4.76 8.94
CA ALA A 584 21.77 -3.59 9.73
C ALA A 584 20.41 -3.85 10.45
N PRO A 585 20.31 -3.63 11.78
CA PRO A 585 19.01 -3.61 12.45
C PRO A 585 18.25 -2.39 11.93
N GLY A 586 17.11 -2.64 11.26
CA GLY A 586 16.27 -1.56 10.73
C GLY A 586 15.83 -0.61 11.85
N ILE A 587 15.50 0.63 11.48
CA ILE A 587 14.91 1.63 12.38
C ILE A 587 13.83 0.95 13.24
N PRO A 588 13.75 1.25 14.56
CA PRO A 588 12.68 0.72 15.41
C PRO A 588 11.34 0.91 14.71
N ALA A 589 10.70 -0.22 14.36
CA ALA A 589 9.45 -0.21 13.62
C ALA A 589 8.43 0.58 14.42
N VAL A 590 7.95 1.67 13.84
CA VAL A 590 7.06 2.65 14.47
C VAL A 590 5.91 1.94 15.19
N GLU A 591 5.98 1.86 16.53
CA GLU A 591 5.02 1.06 17.30
C GLU A 591 3.64 1.73 17.39
N SER A 592 3.59 3.05 17.24
CA SER A 592 2.35 3.82 17.19
C SER A 592 2.28 4.78 16.02
N THR A 593 1.14 4.81 15.34
CA THR A 593 0.83 5.80 14.30
C THR A 593 -0.33 6.68 14.77
N VAL A 594 -0.19 7.99 14.58
CA VAL A 594 -1.25 8.97 14.78
C VAL A 594 -1.76 9.44 13.42
N VAL A 595 -3.08 9.49 13.28
CA VAL A 595 -3.81 9.87 12.07
C VAL A 595 -4.77 10.99 12.44
N PHE A 596 -4.67 12.15 11.78
CA PHE A 596 -5.69 13.18 11.86
C PHE A 596 -6.53 13.12 10.57
N ASP A 597 -7.69 12.48 10.65
CA ASP A 597 -8.52 12.19 9.49
C ASP A 597 -9.39 13.40 9.09
N SER A 598 -9.01 13.99 7.96
CA SER A 598 -9.75 15.05 7.26
C SER A 598 -10.43 14.50 5.99
N ARG A 599 -11.11 13.34 6.11
CA ARG A 599 -11.78 12.65 5.00
C ARG A 599 -12.75 13.53 4.20
N PRO A 600 -12.90 13.29 2.90
CA PRO A 600 -13.86 13.99 2.07
C PRO A 600 -15.32 13.63 2.44
N GLU A 601 -16.05 14.57 3.05
CA GLU A 601 -17.49 14.40 3.30
C GLU A 601 -18.33 14.29 2.02
N LEU A 602 -19.53 13.70 2.12
CA LEU A 602 -20.51 13.74 1.03
C LEU A 602 -21.02 15.18 0.83
N PRO A 603 -20.86 15.81 -0.35
CA PRO A 603 -21.28 17.19 -0.59
C PRO A 603 -22.77 17.42 -0.30
N ALA A 604 -23.12 18.60 0.22
CA ALA A 604 -24.49 18.92 0.63
C ALA A 604 -25.51 18.81 -0.52
N ALA A 605 -25.16 19.24 -1.74
CA ALA A 605 -26.00 19.08 -2.93
C ALA A 605 -26.31 17.60 -3.22
N LEU A 606 -25.27 16.75 -3.27
CA LEU A 606 -25.39 15.32 -3.53
C LEU A 606 -26.19 14.59 -2.44
N ARG A 607 -26.07 15.04 -1.18
CA ARG A 607 -26.87 14.57 -0.03
C ARG A 607 -28.34 14.99 -0.17
N GLY A 608 -28.60 16.20 -0.68
CA GLY A 608 -29.94 16.71 -1.01
C GLY A 608 -30.61 15.91 -2.12
N GLU A 609 -29.89 15.61 -3.21
CA GLU A 609 -30.38 14.79 -4.32
C GLU A 609 -30.75 13.36 -3.90
N LEU A 610 -29.92 12.72 -3.05
CA LEU A 610 -30.27 11.42 -2.44
C LEU A 610 -31.52 11.53 -1.57
N THR A 611 -31.61 12.58 -0.73
CA THR A 611 -32.77 12.81 0.13
C THR A 611 -34.06 13.04 -0.67
N ALA A 612 -33.97 13.71 -1.83
CA ALA A 612 -35.09 13.89 -2.75
C ALA A 612 -35.58 12.57 -3.39
N GLN A 613 -34.71 11.56 -3.51
CA GLN A 613 -35.09 10.18 -3.89
C GLN A 613 -35.47 9.30 -2.68
N GLY A 614 -35.66 9.90 -1.49
CA GLY A 614 -36.02 9.19 -0.26
C GLY A 614 -34.87 8.40 0.38
N ILE A 615 -33.62 8.61 -0.07
CA ILE A 615 -32.43 7.86 0.34
C ILE A 615 -31.65 8.66 1.40
N ARG A 616 -31.34 8.01 2.52
CA ARG A 616 -30.43 8.54 3.55
C ARG A 616 -29.32 7.54 3.85
N VAL A 617 -28.09 7.90 3.50
CA VAL A 617 -26.90 7.10 3.78
C VAL A 617 -26.18 7.63 5.01
N GLU A 618 -25.82 6.74 5.91
CA GLU A 618 -24.92 7.04 7.01
C GLU A 618 -23.49 7.27 6.50
N VAL A 619 -22.65 7.89 7.34
CA VAL A 619 -21.26 8.10 6.96
C VAL A 619 -20.47 6.80 7.15
N PRO A 620 -19.71 6.33 6.13
CA PRO A 620 -18.86 5.16 6.24
C PRO A 620 -17.95 5.19 7.46
N HIS A 621 -17.68 4.03 8.04
CA HIS A 621 -16.70 3.87 9.11
C HIS A 621 -16.01 2.51 9.00
N LEU A 622 -14.78 2.43 9.50
CA LEU A 622 -14.04 1.17 9.52
C LEU A 622 -14.76 0.15 10.40
N ALA A 623 -15.07 -1.02 9.85
CA ALA A 623 -15.70 -2.14 10.55
C ALA A 623 -14.73 -2.87 11.49
N GLY A 624 -13.43 -2.73 11.22
CA GLY A 624 -12.30 -3.37 11.89
C GLY A 624 -11.19 -3.61 10.87
N GLY A 625 -9.94 -3.47 11.27
CA GLY A 625 -8.79 -3.53 10.37
C GLY A 625 -7.53 -4.05 11.05
N ASP A 626 -6.60 -4.53 10.22
CA ASP A 626 -5.26 -4.96 10.59
C ASP A 626 -4.33 -3.74 10.75
N THR A 627 -3.76 -3.56 11.95
CA THR A 627 -2.93 -2.40 12.29
C THR A 627 -1.45 -2.68 12.04
N SER A 628 -0.87 -1.99 11.04
CA SER A 628 0.57 -2.09 10.75
C SER A 628 1.44 -1.65 11.95
N ALA A 629 1.01 -0.64 12.70
CA ALA A 629 1.55 -0.28 14.02
C ALA A 629 0.82 -1.05 15.14
N ALA A 630 1.44 -1.21 16.32
CA ALA A 630 0.77 -1.84 17.47
C ALA A 630 -0.41 -0.99 18.00
N VAL A 631 -0.36 0.33 17.80
CA VAL A 631 -1.49 1.25 18.01
C VAL A 631 -1.62 2.18 16.79
N THR A 632 -2.84 2.34 16.28
CA THR A 632 -3.19 3.41 15.33
C THR A 632 -4.26 4.29 15.95
N LEU A 633 -3.88 5.50 16.36
CA LEU A 633 -4.78 6.50 16.94
C LEU A 633 -5.31 7.44 15.85
N THR A 634 -6.58 7.32 15.52
CA THR A 634 -7.27 8.18 14.56
C THR A 634 -8.11 9.22 15.28
N ALA A 635 -7.84 10.50 15.02
CA ALA A 635 -8.68 11.63 15.44
C ALA A 635 -9.51 12.14 14.25
N ARG A 636 -10.79 12.40 14.46
CA ARG A 636 -11.73 12.79 13.40
C ARG A 636 -12.85 13.67 13.96
N HIS A 637 -13.24 14.70 13.22
CA HIS A 637 -14.44 15.45 13.57
C HIS A 637 -15.71 14.63 13.32
N ASP A 638 -16.70 14.79 14.20
CA ASP A 638 -18.05 14.25 14.03
C ASP A 638 -19.03 15.34 13.57
N ALA A 639 -20.26 14.92 13.22
CA ALA A 639 -21.27 15.78 12.62
C ALA A 639 -21.74 16.93 13.55
N ASP A 640 -21.56 16.83 14.88
CA ASP A 640 -21.88 17.90 15.82
C ASP A 640 -20.68 18.87 16.02
N GLY A 641 -19.55 18.64 15.33
CA GLY A 641 -18.30 19.37 15.54
C GLY A 641 -17.50 18.94 16.77
N GLY A 642 -17.81 17.77 17.36
CA GLY A 642 -16.95 17.13 18.35
C GLY A 642 -15.70 16.50 17.72
N LEU A 643 -14.70 16.18 18.53
CA LEU A 643 -13.49 15.46 18.08
C LEU A 643 -13.52 14.04 18.67
N SER A 644 -13.73 13.05 17.80
CA SER A 644 -13.70 11.63 18.14
C SER A 644 -12.28 11.09 17.99
N LEU A 645 -11.78 10.43 19.05
CA LEU A 645 -10.51 9.72 19.08
C LEU A 645 -10.81 8.21 19.10
N THR A 646 -10.36 7.48 18.08
CA THR A 646 -10.51 6.03 17.98
C THR A 646 -9.13 5.41 17.85
N ALA A 647 -8.72 4.58 18.80
CA ALA A 647 -7.51 3.78 18.66
C ALA A 647 -7.86 2.35 18.28
N HIS A 648 -7.27 1.88 17.17
CA HIS A 648 -7.17 0.47 16.84
C HIS A 648 -5.83 -0.06 17.37
N TYR A 649 -5.81 -1.24 17.97
CA TYR A 649 -4.60 -1.80 18.57
C TYR A 649 -4.55 -3.32 18.47
N ASP A 650 -3.33 -3.84 18.43
CA ASP A 650 -3.03 -5.26 18.52
C ASP A 650 -3.14 -5.73 19.98
N ARG A 651 -4.06 -6.66 20.24
CA ARG A 651 -4.31 -7.19 21.58
C ARG A 651 -3.18 -8.11 22.06
N ALA A 652 -2.32 -8.61 21.17
CA ALA A 652 -1.10 -9.31 21.56
C ALA A 652 -0.06 -8.36 22.18
N VAL A 653 -0.14 -7.05 21.90
CA VAL A 653 0.74 -6.01 22.45
C VAL A 653 0.10 -5.28 23.64
N LEU A 654 -1.16 -4.84 23.53
CA LEU A 654 -1.84 -4.06 24.56
C LEU A 654 -3.14 -4.71 25.03
N ARG A 655 -3.32 -4.82 26.34
CA ARG A 655 -4.59 -5.27 26.92
C ARG A 655 -5.67 -4.20 26.75
N ASP A 656 -6.92 -4.62 26.60
CA ASP A 656 -8.05 -3.70 26.36
C ASP A 656 -8.18 -2.61 27.44
N ALA A 657 -7.89 -2.95 28.71
CA ALA A 657 -7.90 -2.01 29.83
C ALA A 657 -6.76 -0.98 29.77
N ASP A 658 -5.58 -1.37 29.29
CA ASP A 658 -4.42 -0.49 29.13
C ASP A 658 -4.63 0.46 27.94
N ALA A 659 -5.09 -0.07 26.79
CA ALA A 659 -5.48 0.75 25.63
C ALA A 659 -6.58 1.76 25.98
N ALA A 660 -7.65 1.32 26.65
CA ALA A 660 -8.72 2.20 27.10
C ALA A 660 -8.24 3.28 28.07
N ARG A 661 -7.24 2.98 28.92
CA ARG A 661 -6.60 3.95 29.83
C ARG A 661 -5.83 5.01 29.05
N THR A 662 -4.94 4.61 28.13
CA THR A 662 -4.13 5.53 27.32
C THR A 662 -5.00 6.50 26.51
N ILE A 663 -6.05 6.02 25.85
CA ILE A 663 -6.92 6.90 25.04
C ILE A 663 -7.80 7.80 25.91
N SER A 664 -8.19 7.34 27.12
CA SER A 664 -8.88 8.20 28.09
C SER A 664 -7.96 9.29 28.66
N GLN A 665 -6.65 9.03 28.80
CA GLN A 665 -5.66 10.04 29.17
C GLN A 665 -5.43 11.04 28.04
N CYS A 666 -5.24 10.56 26.81
CA CYS A 666 -5.11 11.41 25.61
C CYS A 666 -6.29 12.38 25.48
N ALA A 667 -7.53 11.87 25.52
CA ALA A 667 -8.74 12.68 25.44
C ALA A 667 -8.85 13.71 26.58
N ARG A 668 -8.43 13.35 27.80
CA ARG A 668 -8.45 14.23 28.97
C ARG A 668 -7.48 15.40 28.80
N VAL A 669 -6.20 15.11 28.51
CA VAL A 669 -5.18 16.16 28.33
C VAL A 669 -5.57 17.09 27.19
N LEU A 670 -6.01 16.57 26.05
CA LEU A 670 -6.50 17.39 24.93
C LEU A 670 -7.66 18.31 25.33
N SER A 671 -8.54 17.86 26.23
CA SER A 671 -9.64 18.70 26.73
C SER A 671 -9.23 19.76 27.76
N GLN A 672 -8.04 19.62 28.35
CA GLN A 672 -7.48 20.47 29.42
C GLN A 672 -6.32 21.36 28.95
N LEU A 673 -5.69 21.08 27.80
CA LEU A 673 -4.68 21.96 27.20
C LEU A 673 -5.12 23.43 27.13
N PRO A 674 -6.38 23.77 26.74
CA PRO A 674 -6.84 25.17 26.70
C PRO A 674 -7.06 25.81 28.08
N ASP A 675 -6.91 25.08 29.18
CA ASP A 675 -6.89 25.61 30.55
C ASP A 675 -5.46 26.01 30.97
N VAL A 676 -4.43 25.58 30.23
CA VAL A 676 -3.03 26.01 30.39
C VAL A 676 -2.85 27.35 29.66
N THR A 677 -3.20 28.44 30.36
CA THR A 677 -3.28 29.80 29.82
C THR A 677 -1.96 30.56 29.77
N ASP A 678 -0.95 30.13 30.55
CA ASP A 678 0.37 30.76 30.53
C ASP A 678 1.17 30.32 29.30
N ARG A 679 1.61 31.28 28.48
CA ARG A 679 2.50 31.03 27.32
C ARG A 679 3.91 30.59 27.73
N GLY A 680 4.31 30.86 28.99
CA GLY A 680 5.53 30.36 29.62
C GLY A 680 5.39 28.95 30.23
N ALA A 681 4.20 28.35 30.25
CA ALA A 681 3.95 27.07 30.90
C ALA A 681 4.93 25.98 30.42
N SER A 682 5.61 25.32 31.37
CA SER A 682 6.54 24.24 31.01
C SER A 682 5.81 22.96 30.59
N THR A 683 6.47 22.14 29.79
CA THR A 683 5.98 20.82 29.39
C THR A 683 5.69 19.94 30.60
N GLY A 684 6.47 20.08 31.67
CA GLY A 684 6.26 19.47 32.98
C GLY A 684 4.91 19.84 33.60
N GLN A 685 4.44 21.08 33.43
CA GLN A 685 3.10 21.47 33.90
C GLN A 685 1.98 20.71 33.17
N VAL A 686 2.15 20.42 31.88
CA VAL A 686 1.21 19.59 31.10
C VAL A 686 1.33 18.12 31.50
N LEU A 687 2.55 17.62 31.77
CA LEU A 687 2.77 16.27 32.29
C LEU A 687 2.08 16.05 33.65
N ARG A 688 1.92 17.08 34.49
CA ARG A 688 1.12 16.97 35.74
C ARG A 688 -0.36 16.65 35.50
N LEU A 689 -0.94 16.96 34.33
CA LEU A 689 -2.31 16.54 33.97
C LEU A 689 -2.45 15.01 33.83
N LEU A 690 -1.32 14.30 33.70
CA LEU A 690 -1.25 12.84 33.64
C LEU A 690 -1.00 12.19 35.01
N GLU A 691 -0.59 12.93 36.04
CA GLU A 691 -0.28 12.41 37.38
C GLU A 691 -1.47 11.65 38.01
N GLY A 692 -1.16 10.71 38.90
CA GLY A 692 -2.14 9.82 39.54
C GLY A 692 -2.80 8.78 38.62
N ALA A 693 -2.74 8.92 37.30
CA ALA A 693 -3.28 7.92 36.37
C ALA A 693 -2.25 6.80 36.10
N GLY A 694 -2.66 5.53 36.06
CA GLY A 694 -1.73 4.43 35.76
C GLY A 694 -1.14 4.50 34.33
N VAL A 695 0.07 3.98 34.14
CA VAL A 695 0.69 3.84 32.80
C VAL A 695 0.23 2.52 32.16
N ALA A 696 0.22 2.43 30.82
CA ALA A 696 -0.08 1.19 30.11
C ALA A 696 1.11 0.22 30.15
N HIS A 697 0.82 -1.09 30.10
CA HIS A 697 1.83 -2.13 29.92
C HIS A 697 1.73 -2.70 28.50
N ALA A 698 2.86 -2.76 27.80
CA ALA A 698 2.94 -3.28 26.44
C ALA A 698 3.82 -4.53 26.41
N ALA A 699 3.30 -5.63 25.85
CA ALA A 699 4.10 -6.81 25.59
C ALA A 699 5.05 -6.56 24.39
N PRO A 700 6.29 -7.07 24.43
CA PRO A 700 7.25 -6.82 23.35
C PRO A 700 6.76 -7.40 22.02
N ARG A 701 6.58 -6.54 21.01
CA ARG A 701 6.17 -6.96 19.67
C ARG A 701 7.31 -7.77 19.03
N ARG A 702 7.22 -9.11 19.14
CA ARG A 702 8.21 -9.99 18.52
C ARG A 702 8.20 -9.77 17.00
N PRO A 703 9.31 -9.34 16.36
CA PRO A 703 9.39 -9.36 14.91
C PRO A 703 9.18 -10.80 14.43
N ALA A 704 8.52 -10.99 13.30
CA ALA A 704 8.40 -12.30 12.67
C ALA A 704 9.82 -12.85 12.48
N ALA A 705 10.15 -13.91 13.22
CA ALA A 705 11.52 -14.39 13.28
C ALA A 705 11.98 -14.79 11.87
N ARG A 706 13.06 -14.17 11.39
CA ARG A 706 13.72 -14.48 10.10
C ARG A 706 14.22 -15.92 10.14
N ARG A 707 13.35 -16.88 9.84
CA ARG A 707 13.64 -18.32 9.90
C ARG A 707 14.09 -18.79 8.54
N LEU A 708 15.39 -19.03 8.42
CA LEU A 708 15.87 -20.01 7.44
C LEU A 708 15.57 -21.40 8.00
N SER A 709 14.82 -22.22 7.26
CA SER A 709 14.50 -23.60 7.65
C SER A 709 14.49 -24.52 6.44
N LEU A 710 15.03 -25.72 6.61
CA LEU A 710 15.02 -26.79 5.60
C LEU A 710 14.12 -27.92 6.11
N ALA A 711 13.17 -28.36 5.30
CA ALA A 711 12.32 -29.52 5.57
C ALA A 711 12.44 -30.53 4.43
N THR A 712 12.50 -31.82 4.73
CA THR A 712 12.44 -32.87 3.71
C THR A 712 10.99 -33.22 3.45
N LEU A 713 10.47 -32.95 2.25
CA LEU A 713 9.10 -33.29 1.87
C LEU A 713 9.01 -34.75 1.40
N ARG A 714 10.04 -35.24 0.69
CA ARG A 714 10.08 -36.61 0.17
C ARG A 714 11.50 -37.15 0.12
N LEU A 715 11.69 -38.36 0.66
CA LEU A 715 12.96 -39.08 0.57
C LEU A 715 13.16 -39.61 -0.86
N GLY A 716 14.31 -39.31 -1.45
CA GLY A 716 14.75 -39.86 -2.74
C GLY A 716 15.76 -41.00 -2.59
N ARG A 717 16.07 -41.68 -3.70
CA ARG A 717 17.07 -42.78 -3.72
C ARG A 717 18.49 -42.25 -3.43
N PRO A 718 19.40 -43.07 -2.87
CA PRO A 718 20.81 -42.70 -2.71
C PRO A 718 21.42 -42.30 -4.07
N GLY A 719 22.12 -41.17 -4.12
CA GLY A 719 22.76 -40.65 -5.34
C GLY A 719 21.82 -40.01 -6.37
N ALA A 720 20.51 -39.92 -6.12
CA ALA A 720 19.58 -39.22 -7.01
C ALA A 720 19.71 -37.68 -6.89
N ASP A 721 19.26 -36.97 -7.92
CA ASP A 721 19.17 -35.50 -7.93
C ASP A 721 18.31 -34.98 -6.76
N VAL A 722 18.61 -33.75 -6.31
CA VAL A 722 17.91 -33.07 -5.22
C VAL A 722 17.10 -31.90 -5.78
N ILE A 723 15.78 -32.03 -5.73
CA ILE A 723 14.83 -30.96 -6.01
C ILE A 723 14.70 -30.11 -4.74
N CYS A 724 15.24 -28.90 -4.79
CA CYS A 724 15.14 -27.92 -3.71
C CYS A 724 14.09 -26.87 -4.10
N LEU A 725 12.89 -27.00 -3.52
CA LEU A 725 11.81 -26.03 -3.62
C LEU A 725 12.13 -24.83 -2.72
N VAL A 726 12.27 -23.65 -3.31
CA VAL A 726 12.62 -22.42 -2.60
C VAL A 726 11.34 -21.67 -2.24
N ALA A 727 10.97 -21.71 -0.97
CA ALA A 727 9.90 -20.90 -0.42
C ALA A 727 10.48 -19.61 0.14
N ASP A 728 10.12 -18.48 -0.47
CA ASP A 728 9.87 -17.28 0.29
C ASP A 728 8.37 -17.21 0.62
N GLY A 729 7.96 -16.27 1.48
CA GLY A 729 6.55 -16.14 1.81
C GLY A 729 5.72 -15.57 0.65
N GLY A 730 6.31 -15.11 -0.45
CA GLY A 730 5.58 -14.66 -1.64
C GLY A 730 5.08 -15.81 -2.54
N VAL A 731 5.42 -17.07 -2.26
CA VAL A 731 4.93 -18.23 -3.02
C VAL A 731 3.45 -18.51 -2.70
N VAL A 732 2.63 -18.66 -3.73
CA VAL A 732 1.19 -18.96 -3.58
C VAL A 732 0.98 -20.24 -2.75
N PRO A 733 0.23 -20.20 -1.62
CA PRO A 733 0.02 -21.36 -0.76
C PRO A 733 -0.56 -22.58 -1.49
N GLY A 734 -0.08 -23.78 -1.15
CA GLY A 734 -0.49 -25.02 -1.81
C GLY A 734 0.23 -25.36 -3.11
N THR A 735 1.08 -24.46 -3.65
CA THR A 735 1.84 -24.72 -4.89
C THR A 735 2.80 -25.90 -4.74
N TYR A 736 3.64 -25.87 -3.70
CA TYR A 736 4.65 -26.90 -3.48
C TYR A 736 4.07 -28.22 -2.95
N ASP A 737 2.93 -28.18 -2.26
CA ASP A 737 2.21 -29.39 -1.85
C ASP A 737 1.67 -30.12 -3.09
N ARG A 738 0.90 -29.43 -3.95
CA ARG A 738 0.39 -29.97 -5.21
C ARG A 738 1.49 -30.45 -6.15
N PHE A 739 2.62 -29.75 -6.21
CA PHE A 739 3.79 -30.18 -6.96
C PHE A 739 4.36 -31.50 -6.40
N THR A 740 4.50 -31.61 -5.08
CA THR A 740 5.04 -32.80 -4.41
C THR A 740 4.13 -34.02 -4.59
N ASP A 741 2.81 -33.82 -4.56
CA ASP A 741 1.81 -34.87 -4.82
C ASP A 741 1.85 -35.35 -6.29
N ALA A 742 2.04 -34.43 -7.24
CA ALA A 742 2.04 -34.72 -8.67
C ALA A 742 3.37 -35.29 -9.20
N HIS A 743 4.51 -34.95 -8.59
CA HIS A 743 5.84 -35.33 -9.10
C HIS A 743 6.25 -36.75 -8.69
N GLN A 744 6.15 -37.70 -9.63
CA GLN A 744 6.45 -39.12 -9.43
C GLN A 744 7.82 -39.51 -10.04
N GLY A 745 8.91 -39.06 -9.42
CA GLY A 745 10.30 -39.44 -9.80
C GLY A 745 11.17 -39.95 -8.64
N PRO A 746 12.41 -40.42 -8.89
CA PRO A 746 13.33 -40.95 -7.86
C PRO A 746 14.03 -39.89 -6.98
N GLU A 747 13.86 -38.60 -7.29
CA GLU A 747 14.59 -37.46 -6.71
C GLU A 747 14.19 -37.19 -5.25
N ARG A 748 15.13 -36.65 -4.47
CA ARG A 748 14.85 -36.16 -3.12
C ARG A 748 14.21 -34.77 -3.21
N ILE A 749 13.07 -34.57 -2.55
CA ILE A 749 12.39 -33.27 -2.51
C ILE A 749 12.58 -32.62 -1.14
N VAL A 750 13.15 -31.43 -1.13
CA VAL A 750 13.37 -30.61 0.07
C VAL A 750 12.80 -29.21 -0.13
N LEU A 751 12.25 -28.64 0.93
CA LEU A 751 11.72 -27.29 1.00
C LEU A 751 12.69 -26.40 1.78
N LEU A 752 13.27 -25.41 1.11
CA LEU A 752 14.08 -24.37 1.73
C LEU A 752 13.22 -23.12 1.93
N SER A 753 12.79 -22.88 3.17
CA SER A 753 12.15 -21.62 3.55
C SER A 753 13.22 -20.58 3.89
N CYS A 754 13.20 -19.42 3.22
CA CYS A 754 14.09 -18.29 3.48
C CYS A 754 13.39 -16.96 3.15
N HIS A 755 13.93 -15.83 3.61
CA HIS A 755 13.38 -14.48 3.33
C HIS A 755 14.37 -13.61 2.54
N THR A 756 15.61 -14.07 2.43
CA THR A 756 16.70 -13.51 1.62
C THR A 756 17.53 -14.68 1.09
N ALA A 757 18.16 -14.51 -0.06
CA ALA A 757 18.96 -15.56 -0.68
C ALA A 757 20.20 -15.82 0.19
N PRO A 758 20.37 -17.00 0.82
CA PRO A 758 21.54 -17.28 1.62
C PRO A 758 22.84 -17.22 0.78
N ARG A 759 23.88 -16.60 1.35
CA ARG A 759 25.22 -16.51 0.74
C ARG A 759 25.95 -17.87 0.65
N ARG A 760 25.48 -18.89 1.38
CA ARG A 760 26.00 -20.27 1.38
C ARG A 760 24.85 -21.26 1.53
N LEU A 761 24.90 -22.43 0.89
CA LEU A 761 23.89 -23.47 1.11
C LEU A 761 23.85 -23.90 2.59
N PRO A 762 22.67 -24.18 3.17
CA PRO A 762 22.56 -24.74 4.52
C PRO A 762 23.32 -26.07 4.62
N PRO A 763 24.07 -26.35 5.72
CA PRO A 763 24.84 -27.59 5.86
C PRO A 763 24.01 -28.86 5.66
N ALA A 764 22.75 -28.88 6.12
CA ALA A 764 21.83 -29.99 5.91
C ALA A 764 21.45 -30.22 4.43
N LEU A 765 21.44 -29.16 3.60
CA LEU A 765 21.20 -29.27 2.16
C LEU A 765 22.47 -29.78 1.44
N VAL A 766 23.66 -29.36 1.88
CA VAL A 766 24.93 -29.88 1.37
C VAL A 766 25.08 -31.38 1.71
N GLN A 767 24.73 -31.79 2.93
CA GLN A 767 24.65 -33.19 3.33
C GLN A 767 23.61 -33.97 2.49
N ALA A 768 22.49 -33.34 2.14
CA ALA A 768 21.46 -33.96 1.33
C ALA A 768 21.86 -34.21 -0.13
N LEU A 769 22.89 -33.54 -0.66
CA LEU A 769 23.38 -33.73 -2.04
C LEU A 769 24.26 -34.99 -2.23
N GLY A 770 24.86 -35.50 -1.16
CA GLY A 770 25.43 -36.85 -1.12
C GLY A 770 26.41 -37.20 -2.26
N GLY A 771 27.37 -36.33 -2.56
CA GLY A 771 28.55 -36.64 -3.39
C GLY A 771 28.34 -36.85 -4.90
N GLY A 772 27.10 -36.98 -5.41
CA GLY A 772 26.87 -37.30 -6.83
C GLY A 772 25.58 -36.78 -7.48
N GLY A 773 24.59 -36.30 -6.72
CA GLY A 773 23.35 -35.76 -7.29
C GLY A 773 23.47 -34.29 -7.73
N ARG A 774 22.76 -33.90 -8.79
CA ARG A 774 22.63 -32.50 -9.21
C ARG A 774 21.68 -31.75 -8.27
N LEU A 775 21.93 -30.45 -8.06
CA LEU A 775 21.03 -29.56 -7.33
C LEU A 775 20.08 -28.85 -8.31
N LEU A 776 18.78 -29.10 -8.17
CA LEU A 776 17.72 -28.46 -8.96
C LEU A 776 17.01 -27.42 -8.08
N LEU A 777 17.34 -26.14 -8.26
CA LEU A 777 16.74 -25.03 -7.52
C LEU A 777 15.44 -24.62 -8.20
N CYS A 778 14.31 -24.88 -7.56
CA CYS A 778 12.99 -24.69 -8.14
C CYS A 778 12.24 -23.59 -7.39
N GLY A 779 11.65 -22.65 -8.12
CA GLY A 779 10.93 -21.54 -7.52
C GLY A 779 9.74 -21.09 -8.37
N ALA A 780 8.58 -20.91 -7.75
CA ALA A 780 7.42 -20.26 -8.37
C ALA A 780 7.28 -18.82 -7.87
N GLY A 781 6.88 -17.90 -8.74
CA GLY A 781 6.62 -16.51 -8.36
C GLY A 781 7.87 -15.78 -7.84
N SER A 782 7.75 -15.11 -6.69
CA SER A 782 8.90 -14.53 -5.98
C SER A 782 10.00 -15.56 -5.67
N GLY A 783 9.60 -16.79 -5.32
CA GLY A 783 10.51 -17.91 -5.07
C GLY A 783 11.43 -18.25 -6.24
N ALA A 784 11.03 -17.92 -7.48
CA ALA A 784 11.91 -18.03 -8.66
C ALA A 784 13.14 -17.10 -8.56
N SER A 785 12.92 -15.85 -8.15
CA SER A 785 13.99 -14.88 -7.93
C SER A 785 14.89 -15.29 -6.76
N MET A 786 14.30 -15.89 -5.73
CA MET A 786 15.04 -16.41 -4.58
C MET A 786 15.92 -17.60 -4.99
N ALA A 787 15.37 -18.55 -5.75
CA ALA A 787 16.09 -19.69 -6.32
C ALA A 787 17.25 -19.25 -7.22
N TYR A 788 17.01 -18.27 -8.10
CA TYR A 788 18.03 -17.69 -8.98
C TYR A 788 19.14 -16.97 -8.19
N GLY A 789 18.77 -16.20 -7.14
CA GLY A 789 19.72 -15.54 -6.25
C GLY A 789 20.63 -16.53 -5.52
N ILE A 790 20.05 -17.62 -5.00
CA ILE A 790 20.81 -18.73 -4.37
C ILE A 790 21.75 -19.38 -5.40
N ALA A 791 21.28 -19.62 -6.63
CA ALA A 791 22.10 -20.23 -7.66
C ALA A 791 23.34 -19.37 -8.00
N ARG A 792 23.20 -18.04 -8.02
CA ARG A 792 24.32 -17.11 -8.23
C ARG A 792 25.32 -17.08 -7.08
N THR A 793 24.89 -17.12 -5.82
CA THR A 793 25.81 -17.10 -4.65
C THR A 793 26.55 -18.43 -4.47
N VAL A 794 25.95 -19.55 -4.90
CA VAL A 794 26.45 -20.92 -4.69
C VAL A 794 27.37 -21.41 -5.83
N ALA A 795 27.45 -20.69 -6.94
CA ALA A 795 28.17 -21.05 -8.16
C ALA A 795 29.69 -21.33 -7.99
N ALA A 796 30.28 -21.03 -6.83
CA ALA A 796 31.69 -21.30 -6.52
C ALA A 796 32.03 -22.79 -6.26
N GLY A 797 31.04 -23.69 -6.14
CA GLY A 797 31.29 -25.11 -5.85
C GLY A 797 30.22 -26.11 -6.33
N CYS A 798 29.07 -25.64 -6.81
CA CYS A 798 28.05 -26.48 -7.44
C CYS A 798 27.57 -25.80 -8.72
N ARG A 799 27.16 -26.58 -9.73
CA ARG A 799 26.47 -26.08 -10.94
C ARG A 799 24.97 -26.40 -10.84
N PRO A 800 24.18 -25.65 -10.06
CA PRO A 800 22.75 -25.90 -9.97
C PRO A 800 22.05 -25.57 -11.29
N VAL A 801 20.97 -26.27 -11.59
CA VAL A 801 20.00 -25.84 -12.61
C VAL A 801 18.87 -25.10 -11.90
N VAL A 802 18.44 -23.96 -12.44
CA VAL A 802 17.31 -23.20 -11.89
C VAL A 802 16.09 -23.40 -12.76
N VAL A 803 14.99 -23.88 -12.17
CA VAL A 803 13.68 -24.01 -12.81
C VAL A 803 12.75 -22.98 -12.17
N MET A 804 12.32 -22.01 -12.97
CA MET A 804 11.54 -20.86 -12.52
C MET A 804 10.15 -20.89 -13.14
N ALA A 805 9.09 -20.90 -12.34
CA ALA A 805 7.71 -20.82 -12.84
C ALA A 805 7.13 -19.41 -12.69
N GLY A 806 6.39 -18.98 -13.71
CA GLY A 806 5.59 -17.75 -13.69
C GLY A 806 4.44 -17.80 -12.70
N VAL A 807 3.74 -16.68 -12.51
CA VAL A 807 2.59 -16.62 -11.59
C VAL A 807 1.28 -17.03 -12.24
N GLY A 808 0.67 -18.03 -11.62
CA GLY A 808 -0.74 -18.36 -11.72
C GLY A 808 -1.25 -18.86 -10.36
N GLY A 809 -2.47 -19.42 -10.34
CA GLY A 809 -2.96 -20.11 -9.15
C GLY A 809 -2.07 -21.31 -8.80
N ALA A 810 -2.15 -21.80 -7.55
CA ALA A 810 -1.28 -22.86 -7.03
C ALA A 810 -1.14 -24.10 -7.95
N GLU A 811 -2.21 -24.46 -8.64
CA GLU A 811 -2.24 -25.56 -9.61
C GLU A 811 -1.41 -25.29 -10.87
N GLN A 812 -1.53 -24.09 -11.43
CA GLN A 812 -0.84 -23.68 -12.66
C GLN A 812 0.66 -23.56 -12.40
N SER A 813 1.03 -22.96 -11.26
CA SER A 813 2.41 -22.85 -10.80
C SER A 813 3.05 -24.21 -10.51
N ALA A 814 2.28 -25.17 -9.97
CA ALA A 814 2.75 -26.55 -9.75
C ALA A 814 2.95 -27.32 -11.05
N GLN A 815 1.99 -27.24 -11.98
CA GLN A 815 2.06 -27.86 -13.32
C GLN A 815 3.25 -27.31 -14.11
N ALA A 816 3.46 -25.99 -14.08
CA ALA A 816 4.60 -25.31 -14.69
C ALA A 816 5.96 -25.83 -14.19
N LEU A 817 6.13 -25.95 -12.86
CA LEU A 817 7.37 -26.50 -12.28
C LEU A 817 7.58 -27.97 -12.68
N ALA A 818 6.53 -28.78 -12.72
CA ALA A 818 6.61 -30.18 -13.13
C ALA A 818 6.96 -30.36 -14.61
N GLU A 819 6.51 -29.43 -15.49
CA GLU A 819 6.91 -29.41 -16.90
C GLU A 819 8.41 -29.06 -17.05
N GLY A 820 8.86 -27.96 -16.44
CA GLY A 820 10.25 -27.52 -16.50
C GLY A 820 11.25 -28.47 -15.85
N LEU A 821 10.82 -29.21 -14.82
CA LEU A 821 11.64 -30.30 -14.27
C LEU A 821 11.70 -31.51 -15.19
N ARG A 822 10.60 -31.88 -15.86
CA ARG A 822 10.63 -32.96 -16.85
C ARG A 822 11.59 -32.65 -18.01
N THR A 823 11.65 -31.41 -18.51
CA THR A 823 12.63 -31.08 -19.57
C THR A 823 14.08 -31.26 -19.07
N VAL A 824 14.43 -30.71 -17.90
CA VAL A 824 15.78 -30.81 -17.30
C VAL A 824 16.18 -32.23 -16.89
N LEU A 825 15.22 -33.08 -16.50
CA LEU A 825 15.47 -34.47 -16.13
C LEU A 825 15.57 -35.40 -17.36
N THR A 826 14.94 -35.06 -18.48
CA THR A 826 14.99 -35.85 -19.72
C THR A 826 16.13 -35.49 -20.66
N ASP A 827 16.66 -34.26 -20.60
CA ASP A 827 17.76 -33.79 -21.45
C ASP A 827 19.07 -33.62 -20.64
N PRO A 828 20.03 -34.56 -20.73
CA PRO A 828 21.23 -34.56 -19.91
C PRO A 828 22.36 -33.62 -20.40
N ALA A 829 22.14 -32.86 -21.48
CA ALA A 829 23.15 -32.01 -22.13
C ALA A 829 23.61 -30.78 -21.29
#